data_AF-A0A2V6PLT5-F1
#
_entry.id   AF-A0A2V6PLT5-F1
#
_cell.length_a   1.000
_cell.length_b   1.000
_cell.length_c   1.000
_cell.angle_alpha   90.00
_cell.angle_beta   90.00
_cell.angle_gamma   90.00
#
_symmetry.space_group_name_H-M   'P 1'
#
loop_
_entity.id
_entity.type
_entity.pdbx_description
1 polymer ?
#
loop_
_entity_poly.entity_id
_entity_poly.type
_entity_poly.pdbx_seq_one_letter_code
_entity_poly.pdbx_strand_id
1 'polypeptide(L)'
;MFRSDLKFGPRLTFAALASTALVSAAEFKSGDYEFFEKRIRPVLVEHCYKCHSASAEKLKGDLLLDSREGVLKGGESGKPAIVPGHADRSRLIEAIGYTNDDLQMPPKKAGGKLSGEQIGDFVVWVNMGAPDPRTGKSEIRNPKVKTRLHWAFHPPEEPAAPGVKATRWTQTPIDHFVLAKLEEKGLQPSPPADKRTLIRRATYDLTGLPPTPEEVDAFLKDKSPYAFERVLDRLLSSPRYGERWGRYWLDVARYSDTKGYVYTDREEGRFVHSYVYRDWVIRAFNENMPYDKFLKLQIAADQIVKGDDRRDLAAMGFLTLGRRFLGVTHDIIDDRIDVLMRGTQGLTVGCARCHDHKYDPIPTKDYYSLYGVFNGSTERALPLAANLDEDQKYAEFVKGLHEREEKLNATFRKKCDELSDRLRNQTVEYLNAVLDVDKLPSEEFYAIRGPDDLNPTIVRQWDNYLRQTGQIHPVFSIWHELAPVPAADFAARASEVIRSFSTRTNSTSESAADAPLASSLSPPREEGARREAEDGPGIGVAARAQNNKDVARKVNPLVLRAFATNPPASMRDVAKRYGGLLVGAHKAWRDLLKKGEEDKTPAPSALPDANQEELRRVLYGADAPVLVPQGAIVDLEWFFDEGGRVELAKLQAEIDRWIIKSASPPYAVVLEDRRSQRNPRVFIRGNPANKGEEVPRQFPAILAGESRKPFTQGSGRFELANAIASNASLRRGAGAHPERFRHALRRADASRTPGLARLPFHGRGLVGQEAAPADHAVQRLSAEQRRYLRSRRRKEADCPCRVNRPACPPPCLGGYTRPRKPSAVALQPPSAGFRVHARLVDRGVRPTGRGHRRQTG
;
A
#
# COMPACT_ATOMS: atom_id res chain seq x y z
N MET A 1 35.34 38.13 34.08
CA MET A 1 36.33 37.69 35.09
C MET A 1 36.37 36.17 35.03
N PHE A 2 37.40 35.42 34.65
CA PHE A 2 38.86 35.56 34.48
C PHE A 2 39.28 34.64 33.30
N ARG A 3 39.83 35.16 32.20
CA ARG A 3 41.22 34.99 31.69
C ARG A 3 42.12 33.93 32.36
N SER A 4 42.70 33.04 31.52
CA SER A 4 44.16 32.85 31.26
C SER A 4 44.39 31.50 30.53
N ASP A 5 44.72 31.51 29.24
CA ASP A 5 46.10 31.44 28.67
C ASP A 5 46.79 30.07 28.85
N LEU A 6 47.11 29.38 27.74
CA LEU A 6 48.33 28.58 27.63
C LEU A 6 48.74 28.33 26.18
N LYS A 7 50.04 28.54 25.96
CA LYS A 7 50.76 28.74 24.70
C LYS A 7 51.20 27.42 24.04
N PHE A 8 51.41 27.50 22.72
CA PHE A 8 52.01 26.53 21.82
C PHE A 8 53.48 26.17 22.16
N GLY A 9 53.85 24.92 21.86
CA GLY A 9 55.23 24.42 21.72
C GLY A 9 55.26 22.96 21.24
N PRO A 10 56.21 22.52 20.40
CA PRO A 10 55.95 21.60 19.30
C PRO A 10 56.26 20.13 19.61
N ARG A 11 55.52 19.19 18.99
CA ARG A 11 55.92 17.78 18.90
C ARG A 11 56.14 17.42 17.42
N LEU A 12 57.39 17.05 17.12
CA LEU A 12 57.78 16.38 15.89
C LEU A 12 56.97 15.08 15.75
N THR A 13 56.30 14.92 14.62
CA THR A 13 55.69 13.68 14.17
C THR A 13 56.64 12.96 13.21
N PHE A 14 56.96 11.71 13.54
CA PHE A 14 57.59 10.74 12.65
C PHE A 14 56.59 10.36 11.54
N ALA A 15 56.96 10.58 10.29
CA ALA A 15 56.19 10.20 9.11
C ALA A 15 56.37 8.71 8.79
N ALA A 16 55.26 7.97 8.72
CA ALA A 16 55.21 6.66 8.08
C ALA A 16 54.58 6.84 6.68
N LEU A 17 55.35 6.50 5.64
CA LEU A 17 54.91 6.52 4.24
C LEU A 17 53.77 5.53 4.02
N ALA A 18 52.60 6.04 3.64
CA ALA A 18 51.61 5.29 2.89
C ALA A 18 51.66 5.80 1.44
N SER A 19 52.16 4.96 0.52
CA SER A 19 52.11 5.21 -0.92
C SER A 19 50.65 5.10 -1.40
N THR A 20 49.92 6.22 -1.35
CA THR A 20 48.71 6.42 -2.12
C THR A 20 49.12 6.78 -3.56
N ALA A 21 48.83 5.89 -4.50
CA ALA A 21 48.81 6.26 -5.91
C ALA A 21 47.66 7.27 -6.12
N LEU A 22 48.00 8.56 -6.07
CA LEU A 22 47.15 9.65 -6.53
C LEU A 22 46.94 9.49 -8.04
N VAL A 23 45.78 9.00 -8.44
CA VAL A 23 45.27 9.24 -9.79
C VAL A 23 44.96 10.73 -9.86
N SER A 24 45.89 11.50 -10.43
CA SER A 24 45.67 12.90 -10.78
C SER A 24 44.46 12.98 -11.70
N ALA A 25 43.38 13.65 -11.26
CA ALA A 25 42.35 14.10 -12.18
C ALA A 25 43.03 15.09 -13.13
N ALA A 26 43.18 14.71 -14.40
CA ALA A 26 43.75 15.61 -15.41
C ALA A 26 42.82 16.84 -15.53
N GLU A 27 43.36 18.03 -15.29
CA GLU A 27 42.67 19.26 -15.63
C GLU A 27 42.56 19.35 -17.16
N PHE A 28 41.33 19.50 -17.65
CA PHE A 28 41.06 19.64 -19.08
C PHE A 28 41.66 20.93 -19.63
N LYS A 29 42.22 20.89 -20.84
CA LYS A 29 42.78 22.07 -21.50
C LYS A 29 41.65 22.93 -22.09
N SER A 30 41.92 24.20 -22.36
CA SER A 30 40.95 25.13 -22.98
C SER A 30 40.35 24.59 -24.30
N GLY A 31 41.16 23.89 -25.11
CA GLY A 31 40.70 23.24 -26.35
C GLY A 31 39.71 22.09 -26.14
N ASP A 32 39.70 21.45 -24.97
CA ASP A 32 38.78 20.34 -24.66
C ASP A 32 37.34 20.86 -24.41
N TYR A 33 37.23 22.05 -23.80
CA TYR A 33 35.96 22.75 -23.62
C TYR A 33 35.44 23.35 -24.93
N GLU A 34 36.34 23.77 -25.83
CA GLU A 34 35.96 24.28 -27.15
C GLU A 34 35.25 23.21 -28.01
N PHE A 35 35.69 21.95 -27.91
CA PHE A 35 35.01 20.83 -28.57
C PHE A 35 33.56 20.68 -28.08
N PHE A 36 33.36 20.74 -26.77
CA PHE A 36 32.02 20.70 -26.17
C PHE A 36 31.13 21.86 -26.66
N GLU A 37 31.65 23.09 -26.64
CA GLU A 37 30.90 24.28 -27.05
C GLU A 37 30.52 24.26 -28.54
N LYS A 38 31.41 23.79 -29.41
CA LYS A 38 31.19 23.81 -30.86
C LYS A 38 30.42 22.60 -31.39
N ARG A 39 30.62 21.42 -30.81
CA ARG A 39 30.11 20.15 -31.38
C ARG A 39 28.99 19.52 -30.54
N ILE A 40 29.01 19.68 -29.22
CA ILE A 40 28.08 18.98 -28.32
C ILE A 40 26.92 19.86 -27.86
N ARG A 41 27.21 21.06 -27.33
CA ARG A 41 26.19 21.98 -26.79
C ARG A 41 25.09 22.32 -27.81
N PRO A 42 25.37 22.64 -29.08
CA PRO A 42 24.33 22.98 -30.05
C PRO A 42 23.31 21.84 -30.22
N VAL A 43 23.79 20.60 -30.29
CA VAL A 43 22.95 19.41 -30.46
C VAL A 43 22.09 19.16 -29.21
N LEU A 44 22.65 19.35 -28.01
CA LEU A 44 21.89 19.25 -26.76
C LEU A 44 20.78 20.32 -26.67
N VAL A 45 21.08 21.55 -27.07
CA VAL A 45 20.10 22.65 -27.09
C VAL A 45 18.96 22.36 -28.06
N GLU A 46 19.30 21.94 -29.28
CA GLU A 46 18.34 21.75 -30.37
C GLU A 46 17.44 20.52 -30.14
N HIS A 47 18.03 19.40 -29.70
CA HIS A 47 17.33 18.11 -29.69
C HIS A 47 16.98 17.58 -28.30
N CYS A 48 17.60 18.09 -27.23
CA CYS A 48 17.48 17.49 -25.90
C CYS A 48 16.81 18.39 -24.86
N TYR A 49 17.16 19.68 -24.80
CA TYR A 49 16.75 20.56 -23.70
C TYR A 49 15.26 20.79 -23.58
N LYS A 50 14.50 20.68 -24.66
CA LYS A 50 13.03 20.80 -24.63
C LYS A 50 12.37 19.84 -23.63
N CYS A 51 12.98 18.68 -23.38
CA CYS A 51 12.48 17.67 -22.43
C CYS A 51 13.46 17.35 -21.28
N HIS A 52 14.75 17.67 -21.43
CA HIS A 52 15.83 17.27 -20.52
C HIS A 52 16.69 18.47 -20.07
N SER A 53 16.06 19.58 -19.70
CA SER A 53 16.71 20.75 -19.09
C SER A 53 15.94 21.24 -17.87
N ALA A 54 16.57 22.00 -16.99
CA ALA A 54 15.92 22.61 -15.83
C ALA A 54 14.82 23.61 -16.23
N SER A 55 14.90 24.16 -17.45
CA SER A 55 13.90 25.04 -18.05
C SER A 55 12.80 24.32 -18.84
N ALA A 56 12.84 22.99 -18.96
CA ALA A 56 11.84 22.24 -19.73
C ALA A 56 10.44 22.36 -19.12
N GLU A 57 9.42 22.68 -19.93
CA GLU A 57 8.01 22.69 -19.48
C GLU A 57 7.56 21.32 -18.95
N LYS A 58 8.12 20.25 -19.52
CA LYS A 58 7.90 18.87 -19.08
C LYS A 58 9.21 18.10 -19.05
N LEU A 59 9.80 18.03 -17.86
CA LEU A 59 10.98 17.20 -17.61
C LEU A 59 10.61 15.72 -17.80
N LYS A 60 11.43 14.98 -18.56
CA LYS A 60 11.22 13.55 -18.80
C LYS A 60 12.30 12.70 -18.14
N GLY A 61 11.85 11.66 -17.44
CA GLY A 61 12.71 10.67 -16.79
C GLY A 61 13.65 11.27 -15.76
N ASP A 62 13.28 12.42 -15.15
CA ASP A 62 14.08 13.24 -14.25
C ASP A 62 15.55 13.46 -14.69
N LEU A 63 15.79 13.47 -16.01
CA LEU A 63 17.12 13.60 -16.58
C LEU A 63 17.40 15.05 -16.99
N LEU A 64 18.50 15.59 -16.47
CA LEU A 64 19.04 16.90 -16.85
C LEU A 64 20.27 16.72 -17.74
N LEU A 65 20.22 17.25 -18.95
CA LEU A 65 21.33 17.26 -19.90
C LEU A 65 21.98 18.65 -20.04
N ASP A 66 21.46 19.66 -19.34
CA ASP A 66 21.88 21.07 -19.37
C ASP A 66 22.92 21.45 -18.31
N SER A 67 23.35 20.50 -17.48
CA SER A 67 24.41 20.67 -16.47
C SER A 67 25.33 19.44 -16.42
N ARG A 68 26.59 19.63 -16.04
CA ARG A 68 27.57 18.55 -15.92
C ARG A 68 27.14 17.52 -14.89
N GLU A 69 26.71 17.98 -13.72
CA GLU A 69 26.27 17.12 -12.62
C GLU A 69 25.00 16.32 -12.99
N GLY A 70 24.07 16.93 -13.72
CA GLY A 70 22.86 16.27 -14.20
C GLY A 70 23.17 15.08 -15.13
N VAL A 71 24.10 15.28 -16.05
CA VAL A 71 24.55 14.25 -16.99
C VAL A 71 25.27 13.09 -16.27
N LEU A 72 26.12 13.40 -15.29
CA LEU A 72 26.85 12.39 -14.50
C LEU A 72 25.95 11.63 -13.53
N LYS A 73 24.93 12.28 -12.96
CA LYS A 73 23.95 11.64 -12.06
C LYS A 73 22.98 10.74 -12.82
N GLY A 74 22.54 11.19 -14.00
CA GLY A 74 21.45 10.54 -14.75
C GLY A 74 20.06 10.82 -14.15
N GLY A 75 19.04 10.14 -14.69
CA GLY A 75 17.63 10.33 -14.34
C GLY A 75 17.00 9.21 -13.49
N GLU A 76 15.69 9.03 -13.58
CA GLU A 76 14.86 8.02 -12.86
C GLU A 76 15.37 6.58 -12.97
N SER A 77 16.21 6.31 -13.97
CA SER A 77 16.80 5.00 -14.18
C SER A 77 17.89 4.61 -13.17
N GLY A 78 18.37 5.57 -12.37
CA GLY A 78 19.39 5.34 -11.33
C GLY A 78 20.81 5.08 -11.84
N LYS A 79 21.05 5.19 -13.16
CA LYS A 79 22.36 5.06 -13.80
C LYS A 79 22.80 6.41 -14.39
N PRO A 80 24.11 6.73 -14.41
CA PRO A 80 24.65 7.90 -15.10
C PRO A 80 24.20 7.97 -16.56
N ALA A 81 23.89 9.16 -17.07
CA ALA A 81 23.63 9.32 -18.49
C ALA A 81 24.94 9.19 -19.29
N ILE A 82 26.06 9.65 -18.71
CA ILE A 82 27.41 9.49 -19.24
C ILE A 82 28.35 8.96 -18.18
N VAL A 83 29.22 8.04 -18.58
CA VAL A 83 30.37 7.56 -17.83
C VAL A 83 31.63 8.10 -18.52
N PRO A 84 32.31 9.11 -17.95
CA PRO A 84 33.53 9.67 -18.54
C PRO A 84 34.56 8.59 -18.91
N GLY A 85 35.09 8.65 -20.13
CA GLY A 85 36.06 7.69 -20.67
C GLY A 85 35.46 6.39 -21.22
N HIS A 86 34.13 6.17 -21.09
CA HIS A 86 33.48 4.92 -21.43
C HIS A 86 32.16 5.15 -22.19
N ALA A 87 32.26 5.44 -23.49
CA ALA A 87 31.09 5.62 -24.35
C ALA A 87 30.22 4.35 -24.43
N ASP A 88 30.83 3.17 -24.39
CA ASP A 88 30.19 1.85 -24.38
C ASP A 88 29.31 1.60 -23.14
N ARG A 89 29.65 2.26 -22.02
CA ARG A 89 28.89 2.19 -20.76
C ARG A 89 27.98 3.39 -20.53
N SER A 90 27.90 4.30 -21.49
CA SER A 90 27.14 5.55 -21.37
C SER A 90 25.75 5.44 -21.98
N ARG A 91 24.72 5.56 -21.14
CA ARG A 91 23.33 5.39 -21.53
C ARG A 91 22.84 6.42 -22.56
N LEU A 92 23.41 7.63 -22.55
CA LEU A 92 23.12 8.64 -23.56
C LEU A 92 23.52 8.15 -24.97
N ILE A 93 24.66 7.47 -25.09
CA ILE A 93 25.17 6.93 -26.37
C ILE A 93 24.27 5.82 -26.88
N GLU A 94 23.85 4.90 -26.00
CA GLU A 94 22.85 3.86 -26.30
C GLU A 94 21.54 4.48 -26.84
N ALA A 95 21.06 5.53 -26.17
CA ALA A 95 19.80 6.19 -26.50
C ALA A 95 19.82 6.94 -27.84
N ILE A 96 20.89 7.69 -28.13
CA ILE A 96 21.04 8.42 -29.42
C ILE A 96 21.46 7.50 -30.56
N GLY A 97 22.15 6.40 -30.23
CA GLY A 97 22.57 5.35 -31.15
C GLY A 97 21.44 4.44 -31.62
N TYR A 98 20.28 4.45 -30.92
CA TYR A 98 19.14 3.57 -31.17
C TYR A 98 19.53 2.08 -31.14
N THR A 99 20.46 1.72 -30.25
CA THR A 99 20.92 0.32 -30.11
C THR A 99 19.97 -0.51 -29.25
N ASN A 100 18.96 0.13 -28.63
CA ASN A 100 17.94 -0.48 -27.80
C ASN A 100 16.56 0.02 -28.21
N ASP A 101 15.66 -0.88 -28.59
CA ASP A 101 14.33 -0.54 -29.11
C ASP A 101 13.41 0.11 -28.08
N ASP A 102 13.65 -0.14 -26.79
CA ASP A 102 12.90 0.48 -25.69
C ASP A 102 13.49 1.83 -25.25
N LEU A 103 14.64 2.22 -25.79
CA LEU A 103 15.38 3.43 -25.40
C LEU A 103 15.94 4.16 -26.64
N GLN A 104 15.06 4.89 -27.33
CA GLN A 104 15.40 5.66 -28.53
C GLN A 104 15.12 7.15 -28.34
N MET A 105 16.15 8.00 -28.38
CA MET A 105 16.05 9.45 -28.23
C MET A 105 16.92 10.18 -29.25
N PRO A 106 16.49 11.31 -29.84
CA PRO A 106 15.16 11.93 -29.74
C PRO A 106 14.08 11.10 -30.47
N PRO A 107 12.87 10.91 -29.92
CA PRO A 107 11.85 10.08 -30.58
C PRO A 107 11.47 10.64 -31.95
N LYS A 108 10.97 9.80 -32.87
CA LYS A 108 10.62 10.20 -34.26
C LYS A 108 9.77 11.48 -34.35
N LYS A 109 8.84 11.68 -33.40
CA LYS A 109 7.97 12.86 -33.32
C LYS A 109 8.65 14.15 -32.81
N ALA A 110 9.90 14.08 -32.39
CA ALA A 110 10.65 15.17 -31.77
C ALA A 110 12.04 15.36 -32.39
N GLY A 111 12.23 14.95 -33.65
CA GLY A 111 13.48 15.14 -34.40
C GLY A 111 14.06 13.86 -34.97
N GLY A 112 13.72 12.69 -34.41
CA GLY A 112 14.26 11.40 -34.87
C GLY A 112 15.74 11.22 -34.52
N LYS A 113 16.33 10.13 -35.02
CA LYS A 113 17.72 9.75 -34.73
C LYS A 113 18.68 10.83 -35.24
N LEU A 114 19.67 11.19 -34.40
CA LEU A 114 20.74 12.13 -34.76
C LEU A 114 21.56 11.60 -35.94
N SER A 115 22.28 12.49 -36.63
CA SER A 115 23.17 12.08 -37.72
C SER A 115 24.33 11.23 -37.19
N GLY A 116 24.90 10.38 -38.05
CA GLY A 116 26.06 9.56 -37.68
C GLY A 116 27.26 10.39 -37.22
N GLU A 117 27.45 11.58 -37.81
CA GLU A 117 28.49 12.54 -37.41
C GLU A 117 28.24 13.08 -36.01
N GLN A 118 27.01 13.53 -35.71
CA GLN A 118 26.65 14.03 -34.37
C GLN A 118 26.84 12.94 -33.31
N ILE A 119 26.38 11.71 -33.57
CA ILE A 119 26.58 10.57 -32.65
C ILE A 119 28.08 10.30 -32.46
N GLY A 120 28.86 10.36 -33.55
CA GLY A 120 30.32 10.23 -33.51
C GLY A 120 30.98 11.27 -32.61
N ASP A 121 30.58 12.54 -32.71
CA ASP A 121 31.08 13.62 -31.85
C ASP A 121 30.78 13.35 -30.37
N PHE A 122 29.58 12.85 -30.04
CA PHE A 122 29.25 12.45 -28.65
C PHE A 122 30.13 11.31 -28.15
N VAL A 123 30.41 10.30 -28.98
CA VAL A 123 31.30 9.19 -28.61
C VAL A 123 32.72 9.69 -28.34
N VAL A 124 33.24 10.56 -29.21
CA VAL A 124 34.57 11.17 -29.05
C VAL A 124 34.62 11.98 -27.75
N TRP A 125 33.64 12.86 -27.53
CA TRP A 125 33.57 13.69 -26.33
C TRP A 125 33.52 12.86 -25.04
N VAL A 126 32.72 11.79 -24.99
CA VAL A 126 32.64 10.92 -23.80
C VAL A 126 33.97 10.21 -23.54
N ASN A 127 34.60 9.67 -24.58
CA ASN A 127 35.88 8.97 -24.46
C ASN A 127 37.04 9.90 -24.06
N MET A 128 36.97 11.19 -24.41
CA MET A 128 37.88 12.23 -23.91
C MET A 128 37.72 12.57 -22.43
N GLY A 129 36.78 11.93 -21.73
CA GLY A 129 36.48 12.22 -20.31
C GLY A 129 35.33 13.19 -20.11
N ALA A 130 34.56 13.50 -21.16
CA ALA A 130 33.40 14.40 -21.15
C ALA A 130 33.72 15.79 -20.54
N PRO A 131 34.69 16.55 -21.08
CA PRO A 131 34.96 17.93 -20.66
C PRO A 131 33.70 18.78 -20.84
N ASP A 132 33.21 19.35 -19.75
CA ASP A 132 31.96 20.12 -19.72
C ASP A 132 32.15 21.38 -18.84
N PRO A 133 32.10 22.60 -19.43
CA PRO A 133 32.34 23.84 -18.71
C PRO A 133 31.11 24.30 -17.89
N ARG A 134 29.97 23.61 -17.98
CA ARG A 134 28.73 23.91 -17.24
C ARG A 134 28.83 23.45 -15.78
N THR A 135 29.74 24.08 -15.05
CA THR A 135 29.94 23.86 -13.62
C THR A 135 28.99 24.77 -12.83
N GLY A 136 28.06 24.16 -12.10
CA GLY A 136 27.02 24.86 -11.35
C GLY A 136 25.76 24.02 -11.22
N LYS A 137 25.14 24.05 -10.03
CA LYS A 137 23.88 23.34 -9.77
C LYS A 137 22.76 23.98 -10.62
N SER A 138 22.46 23.38 -11.78
CA SER A 138 21.16 23.58 -12.40
C SER A 138 20.14 22.82 -11.56
N GLU A 139 19.61 23.46 -10.52
CA GLU A 139 18.57 22.85 -9.70
C GLU A 139 17.34 22.64 -10.56
N ILE A 140 16.77 21.43 -10.50
CA ILE A 140 15.44 21.17 -11.04
C ILE A 140 14.53 22.25 -10.45
N ARG A 141 13.94 23.11 -11.30
CA ARG A 141 12.80 23.95 -10.91
C ARG A 141 11.69 23.00 -10.52
N ASN A 142 11.72 22.53 -9.28
CA ASN A 142 10.86 21.46 -8.83
C ASN A 142 9.43 22.03 -8.81
N PRO A 143 8.52 21.57 -9.70
CA PRO A 143 7.16 22.08 -9.71
C PRO A 143 6.48 21.91 -8.35
N LYS A 144 6.94 20.94 -7.52
CA LYS A 144 6.47 20.70 -6.15
C LYS A 144 6.78 21.86 -5.19
N VAL A 145 7.82 22.69 -5.43
CA VAL A 145 8.11 23.87 -4.60
C VAL A 145 7.04 24.95 -4.80
N LYS A 146 6.55 25.13 -6.03
CA LYS A 146 5.39 26.02 -6.27
C LYS A 146 4.10 25.45 -5.67
N THR A 147 3.92 24.13 -5.69
CA THR A 147 2.73 23.50 -5.08
C THR A 147 2.69 23.68 -3.56
N ARG A 148 3.84 23.68 -2.87
CA ARG A 148 3.90 23.99 -1.43
C ARG A 148 3.49 25.42 -1.07
N LEU A 149 3.61 26.36 -2.02
CA LEU A 149 3.19 27.75 -1.88
C LEU A 149 1.73 27.98 -2.34
N HIS A 150 1.01 26.92 -2.71
CA HIS A 150 -0.37 27.04 -3.14
C HIS A 150 -1.25 27.43 -1.94
N TRP A 151 -2.16 28.38 -2.15
CA TRP A 151 -3.01 28.97 -1.09
C TRP A 151 -3.75 27.93 -0.23
N ALA A 152 -4.10 26.77 -0.81
CA ALA A 152 -4.78 25.69 -0.10
C ALA A 152 -3.95 25.03 1.02
N PHE A 153 -2.63 25.22 1.04
CA PHE A 153 -1.75 24.70 2.11
C PHE A 153 -1.39 25.76 3.15
N HIS A 154 -1.83 27.01 2.94
CA HIS A 154 -1.69 28.10 3.89
C HIS A 154 -2.96 28.26 4.72
N PRO A 155 -2.85 28.57 6.02
CA PRO A 155 -4.02 28.96 6.79
C PRO A 155 -4.74 30.16 6.15
N PRO A 156 -6.07 30.14 5.99
CA PRO A 156 -6.81 31.29 5.50
C PRO A 156 -6.70 32.44 6.49
N GLU A 157 -6.36 33.61 5.98
CA GLU A 157 -6.39 34.87 6.71
C GLU A 157 -7.77 35.50 6.57
N GLU A 158 -8.18 36.32 7.54
CA GLU A 158 -9.46 37.04 7.51
C GLU A 158 -9.23 38.45 6.93
N PRO A 159 -9.49 38.68 5.62
CA PRO A 159 -9.24 39.97 5.00
C PRO A 159 -10.25 41.01 5.48
N ALA A 160 -9.83 42.27 5.53
CA ALA A 160 -10.75 43.39 5.74
C ALA A 160 -11.81 43.44 4.62
N ALA A 161 -13.07 43.65 4.99
CA ALA A 161 -14.15 43.80 4.04
C ALA A 161 -13.93 45.05 3.16
N PRO A 162 -14.12 44.96 1.83
CA PRO A 162 -13.92 46.11 0.94
C PRO A 162 -14.98 47.18 1.17
N GLY A 163 -14.59 48.44 0.95
CA GLY A 163 -15.52 49.57 0.90
C GLY A 163 -16.45 49.45 -0.31
N VAL A 164 -17.75 49.69 -0.09
CA VAL A 164 -18.80 49.60 -1.11
C VAL A 164 -19.70 50.83 -1.04
N LYS A 165 -20.32 51.21 -2.16
CA LYS A 165 -21.21 52.37 -2.22
C LYS A 165 -22.60 52.04 -1.66
N ALA A 166 -23.17 50.90 -2.03
CA ALA A 166 -24.53 50.50 -1.60
C ALA A 166 -24.54 49.76 -0.24
N THR A 167 -24.08 50.42 0.82
CA THR A 167 -23.93 49.84 2.18
C THR A 167 -25.21 49.33 2.82
N ARG A 168 -26.39 49.76 2.35
CA ARG A 168 -27.69 49.23 2.83
C ARG A 168 -28.02 47.83 2.31
N TRP A 169 -27.38 47.39 1.23
CA TRP A 169 -27.59 46.05 0.68
C TRP A 169 -26.75 44.98 1.39
N THR A 170 -25.59 45.37 1.93
CA THR A 170 -24.67 44.48 2.62
C THR A 170 -25.17 44.15 4.02
N GLN A 171 -25.49 42.88 4.29
CA GLN A 171 -25.92 42.39 5.61
C GLN A 171 -24.86 41.51 6.28
N THR A 172 -24.00 40.89 5.49
CA THR A 172 -22.89 40.05 5.94
C THR A 172 -21.56 40.54 5.37
N PRO A 173 -20.42 40.20 6.01
CA PRO A 173 -19.10 40.53 5.46
C PRO A 173 -18.89 40.00 4.02
N ILE A 174 -19.50 38.87 3.66
CA ILE A 174 -19.40 38.28 2.31
C ILE A 174 -20.05 39.21 1.27
N ASP A 175 -21.15 39.88 1.63
CA ASP A 175 -21.88 40.76 0.72
C ASP A 175 -21.01 41.94 0.27
N HIS A 176 -20.09 42.42 1.11
CA HIS A 176 -19.14 43.45 0.73
C HIS A 176 -18.23 42.99 -0.42
N PHE A 177 -17.71 41.76 -0.35
CA PHE A 177 -16.84 41.23 -1.41
C PHE A 177 -17.59 41.02 -2.73
N VAL A 178 -18.83 40.56 -2.67
CA VAL A 178 -19.68 40.38 -3.85
C VAL A 178 -20.05 41.73 -4.46
N LEU A 179 -20.55 42.67 -3.63
CA LEU A 179 -20.98 43.98 -4.08
C LEU A 179 -19.82 44.81 -4.63
N ALA A 180 -18.64 44.76 -4.01
CA ALA A 180 -17.46 45.44 -4.53
C ALA A 180 -17.14 44.99 -5.96
N LYS A 181 -17.27 43.69 -6.27
CA LYS A 181 -17.06 43.16 -7.62
C LYS A 181 -18.20 43.52 -8.58
N LEU A 182 -19.43 43.59 -8.12
CA LEU A 182 -20.56 44.08 -8.94
C LEU A 182 -20.37 45.55 -9.29
N GLU A 183 -20.06 46.41 -8.30
CA GLU A 183 -19.81 47.84 -8.49
C GLU A 183 -18.62 48.10 -9.42
N GLU A 184 -17.52 47.34 -9.28
CA GLU A 184 -16.36 47.40 -10.19
C GLU A 184 -16.76 47.12 -11.66
N LYS A 185 -17.72 46.21 -11.87
CA LYS A 185 -18.23 45.83 -13.19
C LYS A 185 -19.44 46.63 -13.64
N GLY A 186 -19.87 47.64 -12.88
CA GLY A 186 -21.08 48.43 -13.19
C GLY A 186 -22.38 47.62 -13.15
N LEU A 187 -22.38 46.49 -12.43
CA LEU A 187 -23.54 45.62 -12.24
C LEU A 187 -24.27 45.97 -10.94
N GLN A 188 -25.58 45.71 -10.92
CA GLN A 188 -26.41 45.86 -9.73
C GLN A 188 -26.84 44.48 -9.20
N PRO A 189 -27.03 44.33 -7.88
CA PRO A 189 -27.58 43.11 -7.32
C PRO A 189 -28.96 42.77 -7.89
N SER A 190 -29.25 41.47 -8.04
CA SER A 190 -30.58 41.01 -8.40
C SER A 190 -31.59 41.27 -7.27
N PRO A 191 -32.88 41.51 -7.61
CA PRO A 191 -33.92 41.65 -6.60
C PRO A 191 -34.07 40.34 -5.78
N PRO A 192 -34.51 40.43 -4.51
CA PRO A 192 -34.80 39.26 -3.70
C PRO A 192 -35.87 38.36 -4.34
N ALA A 193 -35.69 37.05 -4.26
CA ALA A 193 -36.73 36.10 -4.69
C ALA A 193 -38.03 36.26 -3.88
N ASP A 194 -39.19 36.04 -4.51
CA ASP A 194 -40.48 36.08 -3.83
C ASP A 194 -40.63 34.93 -2.82
N LYS A 195 -41.52 35.11 -1.84
CA LYS A 195 -41.73 34.13 -0.76
C LYS A 195 -42.09 32.73 -1.26
N ARG A 196 -42.89 32.60 -2.32
CA ARG A 196 -43.29 31.28 -2.83
C ARG A 196 -42.08 30.56 -3.45
N THR A 197 -41.23 31.30 -4.15
CA THR A 197 -39.94 30.79 -4.65
C THR A 197 -39.00 30.41 -3.51
N LEU A 198 -38.91 31.23 -2.45
CA LEU A 198 -38.03 30.98 -1.30
C LEU A 198 -38.39 29.71 -0.55
N ILE A 199 -39.64 29.53 -0.16
CA ILE A 199 -40.06 28.32 0.57
C ILE A 199 -39.88 27.07 -0.27
N ARG A 200 -40.16 27.14 -1.58
CA ARG A 200 -39.94 26.01 -2.49
C ARG A 200 -38.47 25.61 -2.52
N ARG A 201 -37.56 26.56 -2.74
CA ARG A 201 -36.10 26.29 -2.80
C ARG A 201 -35.59 25.75 -1.47
N ALA A 202 -35.88 26.44 -0.37
CA ALA A 202 -35.41 26.05 0.95
C ALA A 202 -35.85 24.63 1.34
N THR A 203 -37.10 24.26 1.04
CA THR A 203 -37.61 22.92 1.38
C THR A 203 -36.93 21.84 0.53
N TYR A 204 -36.81 22.03 -0.80
CA TYR A 204 -36.09 21.06 -1.64
C TYR A 204 -34.61 20.92 -1.27
N ASP A 205 -33.95 22.03 -0.93
CA ASP A 205 -32.53 22.03 -0.59
C ASP A 205 -32.29 21.35 0.75
N LEU A 206 -33.08 21.68 1.77
CA LEU A 206 -32.87 21.20 3.14
C LEU A 206 -33.45 19.80 3.40
N THR A 207 -34.62 19.46 2.83
CA THR A 207 -35.30 18.18 3.12
C THR A 207 -35.46 17.29 1.88
N GLY A 208 -35.24 17.83 0.67
CA GLY A 208 -35.42 17.07 -0.58
C GLY A 208 -36.88 16.92 -1.02
N LEU A 209 -37.84 17.50 -0.28
CA LEU A 209 -39.27 17.39 -0.51
C LEU A 209 -39.88 18.76 -0.86
N PRO A 210 -41.03 18.82 -1.57
CA PRO A 210 -41.77 20.06 -1.72
C PRO A 210 -42.41 20.51 -0.39
N PRO A 211 -42.64 21.82 -0.19
CA PRO A 211 -43.44 22.29 0.94
C PRO A 211 -44.91 21.91 0.77
N THR A 212 -45.65 21.76 1.86
CA THR A 212 -47.11 21.53 1.78
C THR A 212 -47.84 22.84 1.45
N PRO A 213 -49.06 22.78 0.89
CA PRO A 213 -49.87 23.98 0.66
C PRO A 213 -50.05 24.85 1.91
N GLU A 214 -50.25 24.22 3.07
CA GLU A 214 -50.45 24.90 4.36
C GLU A 214 -49.19 25.63 4.82
N GLU A 215 -48.02 25.02 4.61
CA GLU A 215 -46.73 25.65 4.92
C GLU A 215 -46.46 26.86 4.03
N VAL A 216 -46.84 26.79 2.74
CA VAL A 216 -46.75 27.93 1.81
C VAL A 216 -47.66 29.06 2.27
N ASP A 217 -48.92 28.75 2.55
CA ASP A 217 -49.89 29.76 3.00
C ASP A 217 -49.48 30.41 4.32
N ALA A 218 -48.97 29.64 5.27
CA ALA A 218 -48.45 30.15 6.54
C ALA A 218 -47.30 31.14 6.31
N PHE A 219 -46.33 30.80 5.46
CA PHE A 219 -45.19 31.68 5.17
C PHE A 219 -45.60 32.95 4.41
N LEU A 220 -46.55 32.84 3.47
CA LEU A 220 -47.08 34.00 2.75
C LEU A 220 -47.77 34.99 3.71
N LYS A 221 -48.55 34.48 4.67
CA LYS A 221 -49.28 35.29 5.67
C LYS A 221 -48.37 35.90 6.74
N ASP A 222 -47.23 35.30 7.05
CA ASP A 222 -46.31 35.77 8.08
C ASP A 222 -45.57 37.07 7.66
N LYS A 223 -45.97 38.22 8.21
CA LYS A 223 -45.37 39.53 7.90
C LYS A 223 -44.21 39.92 8.80
N SER A 224 -43.80 39.08 9.74
CA SER A 224 -42.71 39.44 10.66
C SER A 224 -41.36 39.46 9.93
N PRO A 225 -40.40 40.28 10.40
CA PRO A 225 -39.07 40.36 9.81
C PRO A 225 -38.28 39.03 9.89
N TYR A 226 -38.73 38.06 10.68
CA TYR A 226 -38.09 36.75 10.88
C TYR A 226 -38.85 35.59 10.21
N ALA A 227 -39.76 35.89 9.28
CA ALA A 227 -40.65 34.88 8.68
C ALA A 227 -39.87 33.77 7.98
N PHE A 228 -38.76 34.10 7.30
CA PHE A 228 -37.99 33.11 6.55
C PHE A 228 -37.09 32.28 7.46
N GLU A 229 -36.52 32.90 8.50
CA GLU A 229 -35.72 32.25 9.52
C GLU A 229 -36.53 31.20 10.27
N ARG A 230 -37.81 31.48 10.58
CA ARG A 230 -38.72 30.47 11.14
C ARG A 230 -38.94 29.28 10.21
N VAL A 231 -39.05 29.51 8.91
CA VAL A 231 -39.12 28.42 7.91
C VAL A 231 -37.83 27.61 7.95
N LEU A 232 -36.67 28.25 7.97
CA LEU A 232 -35.37 27.56 8.02
C LEU A 232 -35.19 26.75 9.30
N ASP A 233 -35.48 27.33 10.48
CA ASP A 233 -35.38 26.61 11.75
C ASP A 233 -36.30 25.37 11.77
N ARG A 234 -37.54 25.50 11.28
CA ARG A 234 -38.46 24.36 11.13
C ARG A 234 -37.91 23.27 10.22
N LEU A 235 -37.33 23.65 9.08
CA LEU A 235 -36.75 22.69 8.12
C LEU A 235 -35.49 22.01 8.69
N LEU A 236 -34.62 22.75 9.37
CA LEU A 236 -33.41 22.23 10.02
C LEU A 236 -33.72 21.33 11.21
N SER A 237 -34.84 21.54 11.91
CA SER A 237 -35.33 20.67 12.98
C SER A 237 -36.08 19.43 12.48
N SER A 238 -36.36 19.33 11.17
CA SER A 238 -37.04 18.16 10.60
C SER A 238 -36.11 16.94 10.55
N PRO A 239 -36.56 15.73 10.91
CA PRO A 239 -35.78 14.50 10.73
C PRO A 239 -35.33 14.27 9.27
N ARG A 240 -36.09 14.81 8.31
CA ARG A 240 -35.79 14.76 6.87
C ARG A 240 -34.53 15.51 6.48
N TYR A 241 -34.10 16.48 7.29
CA TYR A 241 -32.84 17.19 7.08
C TYR A 241 -31.66 16.23 7.11
N GLY A 242 -31.53 15.41 8.16
CA GLY A 242 -30.48 14.42 8.29
C GLY A 242 -30.56 13.32 7.22
N GLU A 243 -31.75 12.91 6.80
CA GLU A 243 -31.92 11.96 5.68
C GLU A 243 -31.39 12.55 4.37
N ARG A 244 -31.72 13.81 4.08
CA ARG A 244 -31.30 14.52 2.86
C ARG A 244 -29.80 14.76 2.83
N TRP A 245 -29.24 15.31 3.92
CA TRP A 245 -27.84 15.68 4.02
C TRP A 245 -26.92 14.48 4.26
N GLY A 246 -27.39 13.50 5.05
CA GLY A 246 -26.68 12.25 5.28
C GLY A 246 -26.39 11.49 3.99
N ARG A 247 -27.31 11.51 3.00
CA ARG A 247 -27.08 10.88 1.69
C ARG A 247 -25.82 11.39 1.00
N TYR A 248 -25.56 12.71 1.02
CA TYR A 248 -24.35 13.27 0.40
C TYR A 248 -23.07 12.79 1.10
N TRP A 249 -23.10 12.67 2.43
CA TRP A 249 -21.98 12.12 3.17
C TRP A 249 -21.79 10.63 2.90
N LEU A 250 -22.88 9.87 2.79
CA LEU A 250 -22.83 8.43 2.49
C LEU A 250 -22.25 8.15 1.10
N ASP A 251 -22.47 9.04 0.13
CA ASP A 251 -21.81 8.98 -1.18
C ASP A 251 -20.27 9.13 -1.03
N VAL A 252 -19.81 10.05 -0.18
CA VAL A 252 -18.37 10.26 0.13
C VAL A 252 -17.79 9.06 0.89
N ALA A 253 -18.54 8.54 1.85
CA ALA A 253 -18.16 7.38 2.66
C ALA A 253 -18.22 6.05 1.91
N ARG A 254 -18.70 6.05 0.66
CA ARG A 254 -18.82 4.86 -0.20
C ARG A 254 -19.70 3.79 0.46
N TYR A 255 -20.79 4.23 1.09
CA TYR A 255 -21.74 3.36 1.75
C TYR A 255 -22.28 2.29 0.80
N SER A 256 -22.31 1.05 1.26
CA SER A 256 -22.95 -0.08 0.58
C SER A 256 -23.45 -1.09 1.60
N ASP A 257 -24.61 -1.68 1.34
CA ASP A 257 -25.09 -2.82 2.12
C ASP A 257 -24.41 -4.14 1.73
N THR A 258 -23.80 -4.20 0.54
CA THR A 258 -23.18 -5.40 -0.02
C THR A 258 -21.70 -5.24 -0.31
N LYS A 259 -20.96 -6.33 -0.08
CA LYS A 259 -19.59 -6.54 -0.57
C LYS A 259 -19.69 -6.88 -2.06
N GLY A 260 -19.21 -5.99 -2.92
CA GLY A 260 -19.13 -6.28 -4.36
C GLY A 260 -18.12 -7.41 -4.65
N TYR A 261 -18.26 -8.09 -5.80
CA TYR A 261 -17.35 -9.16 -6.26
C TYR A 261 -17.33 -10.43 -5.39
N VAL A 262 -18.43 -10.76 -4.69
CA VAL A 262 -18.60 -12.04 -4.00
C VAL A 262 -19.27 -13.04 -4.94
N TYR A 263 -18.48 -13.98 -5.48
CA TYR A 263 -18.95 -14.95 -6.50
C TYR A 263 -19.20 -16.36 -5.96
N THR A 264 -18.87 -16.62 -4.69
CA THR A 264 -18.91 -17.96 -4.08
C THR A 264 -19.45 -17.91 -2.66
N ASP A 265 -19.79 -19.07 -2.10
CA ASP A 265 -20.18 -19.25 -0.69
C ASP A 265 -19.03 -19.03 0.32
N ARG A 266 -17.84 -18.65 -0.17
CA ARG A 266 -16.63 -18.42 0.63
C ARG A 266 -16.70 -17.14 1.46
N GLU A 267 -17.52 -16.17 1.08
CA GLU A 267 -17.69 -14.89 1.78
C GLU A 267 -19.18 -14.53 1.91
N GLU A 268 -19.55 -13.87 3.00
CA GLU A 268 -20.89 -13.28 3.13
C GLU A 268 -20.97 -11.98 2.31
N GLY A 269 -21.91 -11.93 1.38
CA GLY A 269 -22.08 -10.84 0.41
C GLY A 269 -22.64 -9.56 1.03
N ARG A 270 -23.20 -9.60 2.24
CA ARG A 270 -23.64 -8.40 2.98
C ARG A 270 -22.61 -7.98 4.02
N PHE A 271 -22.54 -6.68 4.27
CA PHE A 271 -21.85 -6.16 5.45
C PHE A 271 -22.67 -6.47 6.71
N VAL A 272 -21.99 -6.77 7.81
CA VAL A 272 -22.64 -6.96 9.12
C VAL A 272 -23.32 -5.64 9.51
N HIS A 273 -24.65 -5.66 9.53
CA HIS A 273 -25.51 -4.56 9.98
C HIS A 273 -25.11 -3.17 9.47
N SER A 274 -24.64 -3.04 8.22
CA SER A 274 -24.17 -1.76 7.60
C SER A 274 -25.09 -0.57 7.85
N TYR A 275 -26.41 -0.80 7.87
CA TYR A 275 -27.43 0.21 8.11
C TYR A 275 -27.22 1.01 9.40
N VAL A 276 -26.53 0.48 10.42
CA VAL A 276 -26.26 1.21 11.66
C VAL A 276 -25.36 2.42 11.42
N TYR A 277 -24.44 2.36 10.44
CA TYR A 277 -23.62 3.52 10.06
C TYR A 277 -24.44 4.57 9.31
N ARG A 278 -25.32 4.15 8.39
CA ARG A 278 -26.28 5.05 7.72
C ARG A 278 -27.11 5.81 8.75
N ASP A 279 -27.70 5.08 9.70
CA ASP A 279 -28.58 5.66 10.70
C ASP A 279 -27.79 6.54 11.69
N TRP A 280 -26.54 6.19 11.99
CA TRP A 280 -25.61 7.04 12.75
C TRP A 280 -25.33 8.36 12.04
N VAL A 281 -25.03 8.35 10.72
CA VAL A 281 -24.80 9.57 9.94
C VAL A 281 -26.04 10.46 9.95
N ILE A 282 -27.22 9.90 9.69
CA ILE A 282 -28.49 10.65 9.70
C ILE A 282 -28.71 11.32 11.06
N ARG A 283 -28.48 10.57 12.15
CA ARG A 283 -28.57 11.09 13.52
C ARG A 283 -27.57 12.22 13.76
N ALA A 284 -26.32 12.05 13.37
CA ALA A 284 -25.28 13.07 13.57
C ALA A 284 -25.62 14.41 12.90
N PHE A 285 -26.23 14.39 11.71
CA PHE A 285 -26.73 15.61 11.06
C PHE A 285 -27.92 16.24 11.80
N ASN A 286 -28.90 15.43 12.22
CA ASN A 286 -30.09 15.92 12.93
C ASN A 286 -29.73 16.51 14.31
N GLU A 287 -28.77 15.90 15.02
CA GLU A 287 -28.27 16.36 16.32
C GLU A 287 -27.28 17.51 16.21
N ASN A 288 -26.91 17.95 15.00
CA ASN A 288 -25.89 18.97 14.76
C ASN A 288 -24.55 18.63 15.41
N MET A 289 -24.09 17.40 15.24
CA MET A 289 -22.83 16.97 15.82
C MET A 289 -21.68 17.89 15.36
N PRO A 290 -20.84 18.39 16.27
CA PRO A 290 -19.65 19.13 15.90
C PRO A 290 -18.79 18.34 14.91
N TYR A 291 -18.34 18.99 13.84
CA TYR A 291 -17.66 18.32 12.73
C TYR A 291 -16.35 17.64 13.14
N ASP A 292 -15.64 18.23 14.10
CA ASP A 292 -14.44 17.63 14.69
C ASP A 292 -14.77 16.32 15.43
N LYS A 293 -15.85 16.30 16.22
CA LYS A 293 -16.34 15.08 16.89
C LYS A 293 -16.81 14.05 15.86
N PHE A 294 -17.55 14.48 14.84
CA PHE A 294 -18.03 13.63 13.75
C PHE A 294 -16.88 12.90 13.05
N LEU A 295 -15.81 13.62 12.66
CA LEU A 295 -14.64 13.01 12.04
C LEU A 295 -13.88 12.09 13.00
N LYS A 296 -13.68 12.50 14.26
CA LYS A 296 -12.96 11.70 15.25
C LYS A 296 -13.62 10.35 15.50
N LEU A 297 -14.95 10.33 15.66
CA LEU A 297 -15.70 9.08 15.86
C LEU A 297 -15.60 8.16 14.65
N GLN A 298 -15.66 8.69 13.42
CA GLN A 298 -15.52 7.87 12.23
C GLN A 298 -14.14 7.21 12.07
N ILE A 299 -13.10 7.80 12.66
CA ILE A 299 -11.72 7.30 12.55
C ILE A 299 -11.36 6.42 13.76
N ALA A 300 -11.77 6.80 14.96
CA ALA A 300 -11.25 6.25 16.22
C ALA A 300 -12.34 6.05 17.31
N ALA A 301 -13.59 5.75 16.95
CA ALA A 301 -14.67 5.61 17.95
C ALA A 301 -14.42 4.51 19.00
N ASP A 302 -13.78 3.38 18.68
CA ASP A 302 -13.41 2.36 19.68
C ASP A 302 -12.45 2.89 20.77
N GLN A 303 -11.68 3.94 20.46
CA GLN A 303 -10.72 4.56 21.38
C GLN A 303 -11.34 5.75 22.13
N ILE A 304 -12.48 6.27 21.66
CA ILE A 304 -13.15 7.47 22.19
C ILE A 304 -14.37 7.09 23.04
N VAL A 305 -15.19 6.15 22.55
CA VAL A 305 -16.44 5.73 23.19
C VAL A 305 -16.09 4.95 24.44
N LYS A 306 -16.58 5.43 25.58
CA LYS A 306 -16.40 4.83 26.90
C LYS A 306 -17.77 4.64 27.56
N GLY A 307 -17.90 3.61 28.38
CA GLY A 307 -19.14 3.29 29.10
C GLY A 307 -20.17 2.55 28.25
N ASP A 308 -21.41 2.53 28.72
CA ASP A 308 -22.45 1.64 28.20
C ASP A 308 -23.11 2.15 26.91
N ASP A 309 -23.11 3.46 26.62
CA ASP A 309 -23.62 3.96 25.34
C ASP A 309 -22.62 3.71 24.21
N ARG A 310 -22.83 2.61 23.49
CA ARG A 310 -21.96 2.15 22.40
C ARG A 310 -22.42 2.60 21.02
N ARG A 311 -23.49 3.41 20.90
CA ARG A 311 -24.10 3.77 19.61
C ARG A 311 -23.16 4.51 18.67
N ASP A 312 -22.13 5.18 19.19
CA ASP A 312 -21.15 5.90 18.39
C ASP A 312 -20.07 4.98 17.77
N LEU A 313 -19.98 3.71 18.17
CA LEU A 313 -19.12 2.73 17.48
C LEU A 313 -19.52 2.52 16.02
N ALA A 314 -20.80 2.75 15.69
CA ALA A 314 -21.31 2.69 14.32
C ALA A 314 -20.59 3.65 13.37
N ALA A 315 -20.03 4.75 13.86
CA ALA A 315 -19.32 5.76 13.07
C ALA A 315 -18.16 5.16 12.23
N MET A 316 -17.51 4.12 12.73
CA MET A 316 -16.38 3.48 12.03
C MET A 316 -16.77 2.74 10.75
N GLY A 317 -18.06 2.66 10.42
CA GLY A 317 -18.52 2.28 9.09
C GLY A 317 -17.83 3.08 7.96
N PHE A 318 -17.37 4.30 8.24
CA PHE A 318 -16.55 5.10 7.32
C PHE A 318 -15.25 4.40 6.86
N LEU A 319 -14.64 3.56 7.70
CA LEU A 319 -13.39 2.85 7.41
C LEU A 319 -13.60 1.35 7.14
N THR A 320 -14.72 0.78 7.55
CA THR A 320 -14.99 -0.68 7.46
C THR A 320 -15.92 -1.06 6.30
N LEU A 321 -16.72 -0.12 5.80
CA LEU A 321 -17.52 -0.30 4.58
C LEU A 321 -16.73 0.09 3.32
N GLY A 322 -17.20 -0.37 2.16
CA GLY A 322 -16.64 -0.04 0.86
C GLY A 322 -16.22 -1.27 0.05
N ARG A 323 -15.25 -1.11 -0.85
CA ARG A 323 -14.77 -2.23 -1.68
C ARG A 323 -13.87 -3.16 -0.86
N ARG A 324 -14.02 -4.46 -1.07
CA ARG A 324 -13.24 -5.50 -0.38
C ARG A 324 -12.13 -6.13 -1.22
N PHE A 325 -12.04 -5.79 -2.50
CA PHE A 325 -10.96 -6.21 -3.41
C PHE A 325 -10.59 -7.70 -3.29
N LEU A 326 -11.61 -8.58 -3.19
CA LEU A 326 -11.41 -10.03 -3.02
C LEU A 326 -10.48 -10.40 -1.84
N GLY A 327 -10.53 -9.60 -0.77
CA GLY A 327 -9.71 -9.80 0.44
C GLY A 327 -8.29 -9.22 0.36
N VAL A 328 -7.89 -8.55 -0.73
CA VAL A 328 -6.52 -8.01 -0.86
C VAL A 328 -6.28 -6.86 0.13
N THR A 329 -5.60 -7.18 1.23
CA THR A 329 -5.36 -6.27 2.36
C THR A 329 -4.71 -4.95 1.95
N HIS A 330 -3.72 -4.97 1.06
CA HIS A 330 -3.03 -3.75 0.60
C HIS A 330 -3.97 -2.79 -0.13
N ASP A 331 -4.93 -3.31 -0.90
CA ASP A 331 -5.89 -2.50 -1.64
C ASP A 331 -7.03 -2.01 -0.74
N ILE A 332 -7.42 -2.80 0.26
CA ILE A 332 -8.35 -2.35 1.31
C ILE A 332 -7.72 -1.19 2.10
N ILE A 333 -6.44 -1.29 2.47
CA ILE A 333 -5.74 -0.19 3.16
C ILE A 333 -5.62 1.04 2.27
N ASP A 334 -5.27 0.87 0.99
CA ASP A 334 -5.21 1.97 0.02
C ASP A 334 -6.55 2.71 -0.08
N ASP A 335 -7.64 1.96 -0.15
CA ASP A 335 -9.00 2.47 -0.21
C ASP A 335 -9.44 3.18 1.09
N ARG A 336 -8.95 2.74 2.26
CA ARG A 336 -9.10 3.46 3.54
C ARG A 336 -8.32 4.77 3.57
N ILE A 337 -7.09 4.78 3.04
CA ILE A 337 -6.30 6.02 2.91
C ILE A 337 -7.01 6.99 1.96
N ASP A 338 -7.53 6.49 0.83
CA ASP A 338 -8.20 7.32 -0.17
C ASP A 338 -9.49 7.94 0.38
N VAL A 339 -10.38 7.16 1.00
CA VAL A 339 -11.63 7.69 1.57
C VAL A 339 -11.35 8.69 2.68
N LEU A 340 -10.34 8.45 3.51
CA LEU A 340 -9.97 9.36 4.58
C LEU A 340 -9.42 10.68 4.02
N MET A 341 -8.40 10.61 3.16
CA MET A 341 -7.69 11.80 2.69
C MET A 341 -8.49 12.59 1.66
N ARG A 342 -9.14 11.91 0.72
CA ARG A 342 -10.00 12.56 -0.27
C ARG A 342 -11.30 13.06 0.36
N GLY A 343 -11.90 12.26 1.24
CA GLY A 343 -13.18 12.59 1.88
C GLY A 343 -13.09 13.67 2.94
N THR A 344 -11.94 13.83 3.62
CA THR A 344 -11.79 14.84 4.70
C THR A 344 -10.84 15.98 4.35
N GLN A 345 -9.76 15.73 3.61
CA GLN A 345 -8.74 16.75 3.29
C GLN A 345 -8.80 17.23 1.84
N GLY A 346 -9.59 16.58 0.97
CA GLY A 346 -9.63 16.89 -0.46
C GLY A 346 -8.33 16.57 -1.21
N LEU A 347 -7.45 15.73 -0.64
CA LEU A 347 -6.15 15.38 -1.21
C LEU A 347 -6.12 13.95 -1.75
N THR A 348 -5.59 13.78 -2.96
CA THR A 348 -5.36 12.47 -3.57
C THR A 348 -4.01 11.92 -3.14
N VAL A 349 -4.00 11.06 -2.14
CA VAL A 349 -2.76 10.46 -1.62
C VAL A 349 -2.40 9.14 -2.31
N GLY A 350 -3.38 8.43 -2.89
CA GLY A 350 -3.20 7.08 -3.46
C GLY A 350 -2.10 6.97 -4.54
N CYS A 351 -1.89 7.99 -5.38
CA CYS A 351 -0.81 7.95 -6.38
C CYS A 351 0.59 7.87 -5.75
N ALA A 352 0.74 8.30 -4.50
CA ALA A 352 2.01 8.23 -3.78
C ALA A 352 2.42 6.80 -3.38
N ARG A 353 1.54 5.80 -3.57
CA ARG A 353 1.80 4.38 -3.28
C ARG A 353 3.02 3.84 -3.99
N CYS A 354 3.19 4.14 -5.28
CA CYS A 354 4.26 3.54 -6.08
C CYS A 354 5.45 4.49 -6.30
N HIS A 355 5.20 5.79 -6.36
CA HIS A 355 6.20 6.82 -6.60
C HIS A 355 5.71 8.11 -5.94
N ASP A 356 6.59 9.08 -5.69
CA ASP A 356 6.15 10.36 -5.11
C ASP A 356 5.03 10.97 -5.95
N HIS A 357 4.04 11.58 -5.31
CA HIS A 357 2.87 12.10 -6.01
C HIS A 357 3.27 13.07 -7.15
N LYS A 358 2.56 12.96 -8.27
CA LYS A 358 2.94 13.59 -9.53
C LYS A 358 2.88 15.13 -9.50
N TYR A 359 1.88 15.68 -8.82
CA TYR A 359 1.60 17.12 -8.79
C TYR A 359 1.75 17.71 -7.39
N ASP A 360 1.09 17.09 -6.42
CA ASP A 360 1.19 17.46 -5.01
C ASP A 360 2.53 17.05 -4.38
N PRO A 361 3.03 17.82 -3.40
CA PRO A 361 4.31 17.57 -2.73
C PRO A 361 4.18 16.48 -1.67
N ILE A 362 3.62 15.34 -2.04
CA ILE A 362 3.36 14.20 -1.16
C ILE A 362 4.37 13.10 -1.50
N PRO A 363 5.40 12.88 -0.67
CA PRO A 363 6.36 11.81 -0.90
C PRO A 363 5.71 10.45 -0.66
N THR A 364 6.24 9.40 -1.29
CA THR A 364 5.84 8.01 -1.04
C THR A 364 5.94 7.66 0.45
N LYS A 365 6.92 8.22 1.15
CA LYS A 365 7.08 8.03 2.61
C LYS A 365 5.84 8.49 3.41
N ASP A 366 5.16 9.55 2.99
CA ASP A 366 3.95 10.04 3.68
C ASP A 366 2.75 9.12 3.43
N TYR A 367 2.62 8.55 2.22
CA TYR A 367 1.64 7.50 1.95
C TYR A 367 1.87 6.30 2.87
N TYR A 368 3.11 5.82 2.95
CA TYR A 368 3.41 4.66 3.80
C TYR A 368 3.29 4.98 5.28
N SER A 369 3.51 6.23 5.70
CA SER A 369 3.24 6.67 7.08
C SER A 369 1.76 6.46 7.46
N LEU A 370 0.83 6.77 6.55
CA LEU A 370 -0.61 6.50 6.72
C LEU A 370 -0.95 5.01 6.59
N TYR A 371 -0.32 4.31 5.64
CA TYR A 371 -0.48 2.86 5.48
C TYR A 371 -0.20 2.11 6.78
N GLY A 372 0.86 2.50 7.50
CA GLY A 372 1.21 1.89 8.78
C GLY A 372 0.15 2.03 9.87
N VAL A 373 -0.64 3.11 9.83
CA VAL A 373 -1.76 3.29 10.77
C VAL A 373 -2.80 2.21 10.54
N PHE A 374 -3.28 2.04 9.31
CA PHE A 374 -4.33 1.06 9.02
C PHE A 374 -3.83 -0.39 9.02
N ASN A 375 -2.58 -0.62 8.63
CA ASN A 375 -1.94 -1.93 8.75
C ASN A 375 -1.73 -2.33 10.22
N GLY A 376 -1.70 -1.36 11.13
CA GLY A 376 -1.67 -1.56 12.58
C GLY A 376 -3.04 -1.86 13.21
N SER A 377 -4.09 -2.00 12.42
CA SER A 377 -5.47 -2.25 12.89
C SER A 377 -6.06 -3.55 12.33
N THR A 378 -7.10 -4.07 12.97
CA THR A 378 -7.89 -5.23 12.52
C THR A 378 -9.38 -4.96 12.69
N GLU A 379 -10.21 -5.59 11.88
CA GLU A 379 -11.67 -5.45 11.98
C GLU A 379 -12.24 -6.38 13.06
N ARG A 380 -13.28 -5.90 13.77
CA ARG A 380 -14.03 -6.69 14.75
C ARG A 380 -15.49 -6.26 14.78
N ALA A 381 -16.42 -7.19 14.88
CA ALA A 381 -17.83 -6.89 15.07
C ALA A 381 -18.14 -6.76 16.58
N LEU A 382 -18.78 -5.65 16.98
CA LEU A 382 -19.16 -5.39 18.37
C LEU A 382 -20.67 -5.04 18.47
N PRO A 383 -21.37 -5.53 19.51
CA PRO A 383 -22.76 -5.14 19.74
C PRO A 383 -22.86 -3.66 20.12
N LEU A 384 -23.91 -2.99 19.62
CA LEU A 384 -24.21 -1.59 19.92
C LEU A 384 -25.13 -1.41 21.14
N ALA A 385 -25.86 -2.46 21.54
CA ALA A 385 -26.67 -2.45 22.74
C ALA A 385 -25.83 -2.83 23.97
N ALA A 386 -26.19 -2.25 25.13
CA ALA A 386 -25.61 -2.56 26.44
C ALA A 386 -26.59 -3.35 27.30
N ASN A 387 -26.09 -3.87 28.44
CA ASN A 387 -26.89 -4.59 29.43
C ASN A 387 -27.65 -5.79 28.85
N LEU A 388 -27.02 -6.52 27.94
CA LEU A 388 -27.62 -7.68 27.29
C LEU A 388 -27.42 -8.99 28.09
N ASP A 389 -26.72 -8.93 29.22
CA ASP A 389 -26.30 -10.10 30.00
C ASP A 389 -27.48 -10.87 30.61
N GLU A 390 -28.63 -10.20 30.78
CA GLU A 390 -29.87 -10.80 31.29
C GLU A 390 -30.80 -11.33 30.17
N ASP A 391 -30.51 -11.06 28.90
CA ASP A 391 -31.33 -11.52 27.78
C ASP A 391 -30.95 -12.95 27.40
N GLN A 392 -31.82 -13.90 27.72
CA GLN A 392 -31.62 -15.32 27.43
C GLN A 392 -31.41 -15.61 25.93
N LYS A 393 -32.10 -14.88 25.04
CA LYS A 393 -31.91 -15.04 23.58
C LYS A 393 -30.55 -14.51 23.15
N TYR A 394 -30.08 -13.43 23.77
CA TYR A 394 -28.74 -12.91 23.52
C TYR A 394 -27.67 -13.87 24.05
N ALA A 395 -27.85 -14.45 25.24
CA ALA A 395 -26.93 -15.45 25.80
C ALA A 395 -26.79 -16.67 24.87
N GLU A 396 -27.90 -17.18 24.34
CA GLU A 396 -27.91 -18.27 23.33
C GLU A 396 -27.20 -17.85 22.04
N PHE A 397 -27.46 -16.63 21.56
CA PHE A 397 -26.77 -16.06 20.39
C PHE A 397 -25.25 -15.98 20.61
N VAL A 398 -24.80 -15.44 21.75
CA VAL A 398 -23.39 -15.28 22.10
C VAL A 398 -22.70 -16.64 22.24
N LYS A 399 -23.36 -17.63 22.85
CA LYS A 399 -22.84 -18.99 22.91
C LYS A 399 -22.60 -19.55 21.51
N GLY A 400 -23.59 -19.44 20.62
CA GLY A 400 -23.45 -19.89 19.23
C GLY A 400 -22.39 -19.11 18.43
N LEU A 401 -22.18 -17.83 18.75
CA LEU A 401 -21.11 -17.01 18.17
C LEU A 401 -19.74 -17.50 18.63
N HIS A 402 -19.56 -17.69 19.94
CA HIS A 402 -18.30 -18.15 20.54
C HIS A 402 -17.89 -19.54 20.03
N GLU A 403 -18.83 -20.47 19.90
CA GLU A 403 -18.56 -21.79 19.31
C GLU A 403 -17.98 -21.70 17.88
N ARG A 404 -18.45 -20.75 17.07
CA ARG A 404 -17.96 -20.52 15.70
C ARG A 404 -16.61 -19.81 15.69
N GLU A 405 -16.42 -18.82 16.55
CA GLU A 405 -15.14 -18.12 16.73
C GLU A 405 -14.04 -19.08 17.21
N GLU A 406 -14.31 -19.92 18.20
CA GLU A 406 -13.39 -20.95 18.66
C GLU A 406 -13.07 -21.96 17.56
N LYS A 407 -14.06 -22.38 16.77
CA LYS A 407 -13.84 -23.25 15.61
C LYS A 407 -12.92 -22.59 14.58
N LEU A 408 -13.15 -21.32 14.23
CA LEU A 408 -12.28 -20.56 13.32
C LEU A 408 -10.84 -20.47 13.88
N ASN A 409 -10.69 -20.08 15.14
CA ASN A 409 -9.40 -19.90 15.80
C ASN A 409 -8.64 -21.23 15.98
N ALA A 410 -9.34 -22.32 16.29
CA ALA A 410 -8.76 -23.66 16.38
C ALA A 410 -8.30 -24.15 15.00
N THR A 411 -9.14 -24.01 13.96
CA THR A 411 -8.75 -24.36 12.59
C THR A 411 -7.57 -23.51 12.11
N PHE A 412 -7.55 -22.22 12.40
CA PHE A 412 -6.43 -21.35 12.03
C PHE A 412 -5.12 -21.76 12.72
N ARG A 413 -5.16 -22.04 14.03
CA ARG A 413 -3.99 -22.58 14.77
C ARG A 413 -3.49 -23.87 14.13
N LYS A 414 -4.40 -24.80 13.86
CA LYS A 414 -4.08 -26.06 13.17
C LYS A 414 -3.44 -25.84 11.80
N LYS A 415 -3.97 -24.91 10.99
CA LYS A 415 -3.40 -24.57 9.68
C LYS A 415 -2.01 -23.94 9.79
N CYS A 416 -1.76 -23.10 10.79
CA CYS A 416 -0.42 -22.56 11.06
C CYS A 416 0.57 -23.68 11.41
N ASP A 417 0.16 -24.65 12.21
CA ASP A 417 0.99 -25.81 12.57
C ASP A 417 1.26 -26.70 11.35
N GLU A 418 0.23 -27.04 10.58
CA GLU A 418 0.33 -27.79 9.31
C GLU A 418 1.28 -27.09 8.31
N LEU A 419 1.13 -25.77 8.15
CA LEU A 419 2.00 -24.97 7.30
C LEU A 419 3.44 -24.98 7.81
N SER A 420 3.65 -24.73 9.10
CA SER A 420 4.99 -24.70 9.68
C SER A 420 5.70 -26.04 9.53
N ASP A 421 4.98 -27.15 9.73
CA ASP A 421 5.52 -28.50 9.50
C ASP A 421 5.85 -28.74 8.02
N ARG A 422 4.94 -28.34 7.11
CA ARG A 422 5.15 -28.44 5.66
C ARG A 422 6.37 -27.66 5.19
N LEU A 423 6.54 -26.40 5.62
CA LEU A 423 7.69 -25.58 5.24
C LEU A 423 9.01 -26.20 5.69
N ARG A 424 9.04 -26.80 6.90
CA ARG A 424 10.22 -27.50 7.43
C ARG A 424 10.51 -28.79 6.65
N ASN A 425 9.48 -29.57 6.32
CA ASN A 425 9.62 -30.78 5.52
C ASN A 425 10.10 -30.50 4.08
N GLN A 426 9.71 -29.35 3.52
CA GLN A 426 10.09 -28.92 2.16
C GLN A 426 11.41 -28.12 2.09
N THR A 427 12.23 -28.15 3.14
CA THR A 427 13.47 -27.37 3.20
C THR A 427 14.42 -27.69 2.03
N VAL A 428 14.44 -28.95 1.55
CA VAL A 428 15.26 -29.35 0.39
C VAL A 428 14.84 -28.60 -0.87
N GLU A 429 13.54 -28.53 -1.13
CA GLU A 429 12.94 -27.87 -2.28
C GLU A 429 13.17 -26.36 -2.21
N TYR A 430 13.01 -25.75 -1.03
CA TYR A 430 13.29 -24.33 -0.82
C TYR A 430 14.76 -23.97 -1.06
N LEU A 431 15.71 -24.74 -0.49
CA LEU A 431 17.14 -24.51 -0.71
C LEU A 431 17.55 -24.68 -2.18
N ASN A 432 16.93 -25.60 -2.91
CA ASN A 432 17.15 -25.73 -4.36
C ASN A 432 16.60 -24.51 -5.12
N ALA A 433 15.42 -24.01 -4.73
CA ALA A 433 14.81 -22.86 -5.38
C ALA A 433 15.58 -21.55 -5.16
N VAL A 434 16.33 -21.41 -4.04
CA VAL A 434 17.22 -20.26 -3.80
C VAL A 434 18.23 -20.08 -4.93
N LEU A 435 18.74 -21.18 -5.51
CA LEU A 435 19.73 -21.13 -6.59
C LEU A 435 19.19 -20.47 -7.88
N ASP A 436 17.86 -20.38 -8.00
CA ASP A 436 17.15 -19.80 -9.13
C ASP A 436 16.25 -18.63 -8.67
N VAL A 437 16.55 -17.99 -7.52
CA VAL A 437 15.71 -16.94 -6.90
C VAL A 437 15.42 -15.75 -7.83
N ASP A 438 16.37 -15.40 -8.69
CA ASP A 438 16.24 -14.32 -9.68
C ASP A 438 15.24 -14.65 -10.79
N LYS A 439 14.93 -15.95 -11.00
CA LYS A 439 13.93 -16.42 -11.95
C LYS A 439 12.53 -16.46 -11.34
N LEU A 440 12.40 -16.28 -10.03
CA LEU A 440 11.09 -16.26 -9.38
C LEU A 440 10.37 -14.94 -9.68
N PRO A 441 9.09 -14.99 -10.09
CA PRO A 441 8.31 -13.80 -10.37
C PRO A 441 8.28 -12.86 -9.15
N SER A 442 8.32 -11.55 -9.40
CA SER A 442 8.41 -10.51 -8.37
C SER A 442 7.15 -10.33 -7.51
N GLU A 443 6.21 -11.29 -7.56
CA GLU A 443 4.91 -11.37 -6.87
C GLU A 443 3.83 -10.39 -7.38
N GLU A 444 2.69 -10.97 -7.76
CA GLU A 444 1.33 -10.37 -7.83
C GLU A 444 0.27 -11.46 -8.16
N PHE A 445 0.68 -12.64 -8.66
CA PHE A 445 -0.24 -13.72 -9.05
C PHE A 445 0.24 -15.15 -8.71
N TYR A 446 1.17 -15.34 -7.76
CA TYR A 446 1.54 -16.71 -7.37
C TYR A 446 0.53 -17.28 -6.36
N ALA A 447 -0.55 -17.86 -6.89
CA ALA A 447 -1.45 -18.65 -6.07
C ALA A 447 -0.74 -19.95 -5.68
N ILE A 448 -0.48 -20.14 -4.38
CA ILE A 448 -0.19 -21.46 -3.82
C ILE A 448 -1.48 -22.28 -3.99
N ARG A 449 -1.53 -23.15 -4.99
CA ARG A 449 -2.73 -23.93 -5.33
C ARG A 449 -2.82 -25.15 -4.45
N GLY A 450 -1.68 -25.78 -4.17
CA GLY A 450 -1.61 -26.99 -3.39
C GLY A 450 -0.43 -27.04 -2.43
N PRO A 451 -0.37 -28.09 -1.60
CA PRO A 451 0.69 -28.28 -0.61
C PRO A 451 2.08 -28.44 -1.26
N ASP A 452 2.16 -28.87 -2.51
CA ASP A 452 3.43 -29.09 -3.22
C ASP A 452 4.00 -27.83 -3.86
N ASP A 453 3.25 -26.73 -3.91
CA ASP A 453 3.72 -25.47 -4.47
C ASP A 453 4.65 -24.76 -3.48
N LEU A 454 5.85 -24.41 -3.94
CA LEU A 454 6.78 -23.59 -3.16
C LEU A 454 6.26 -22.16 -3.04
N ASN A 455 6.33 -21.61 -1.84
CA ASN A 455 6.01 -20.22 -1.58
C ASN A 455 7.21 -19.32 -1.93
N PRO A 456 7.13 -18.43 -2.96
CA PRO A 456 8.28 -17.61 -3.36
C PRO A 456 8.75 -16.65 -2.26
N THR A 457 7.85 -16.22 -1.37
CA THR A 457 8.22 -15.43 -0.18
C THR A 457 9.17 -16.20 0.73
N ILE A 458 8.90 -17.49 0.95
CA ILE A 458 9.77 -18.36 1.76
C ILE A 458 11.11 -18.61 1.05
N VAL A 459 11.13 -18.76 -0.28
CA VAL A 459 12.39 -18.87 -1.03
C VAL A 459 13.27 -17.62 -0.83
N ARG A 460 12.68 -16.42 -0.90
CA ARG A 460 13.41 -15.17 -0.65
C ARG A 460 13.84 -15.02 0.80
N GLN A 461 13.07 -15.52 1.77
CA GLN A 461 13.49 -15.57 3.16
C GLN A 461 14.72 -16.46 3.34
N TRP A 462 14.76 -17.62 2.68
CA TRP A 462 15.95 -18.48 2.64
C TRP A 462 17.16 -17.80 1.99
N ASP A 463 17.00 -17.15 0.84
CA ASP A 463 18.08 -16.40 0.19
C ASP A 463 18.64 -15.30 1.12
N ASN A 464 17.76 -14.51 1.73
CA ASN A 464 18.17 -13.48 2.70
C ASN A 464 18.85 -14.06 3.93
N TYR A 465 18.30 -15.15 4.51
CA TYR A 465 18.90 -15.82 5.66
C TYR A 465 20.30 -16.30 5.34
N LEU A 466 20.49 -16.99 4.20
CA LEU A 466 21.81 -17.45 3.76
C LEU A 466 22.76 -16.27 3.58
N ARG A 467 22.39 -15.19 2.88
CA ARG A 467 23.23 -13.99 2.72
C ARG A 467 23.64 -13.33 4.04
N GLN A 468 22.78 -13.40 5.06
CA GLN A 468 23.04 -12.84 6.38
C GLN A 468 23.90 -13.75 7.26
N THR A 469 23.82 -15.07 7.07
CA THR A 469 24.78 -15.98 7.70
C THR A 469 26.17 -15.69 7.14
N GLY A 470 27.10 -15.25 7.99
CA GLY A 470 28.47 -14.94 7.55
C GLY A 470 29.23 -16.21 7.11
N GLN A 471 30.40 -16.02 6.47
CA GLN A 471 31.30 -17.12 6.09
C GLN A 471 31.71 -18.02 7.27
N ILE A 472 31.60 -17.50 8.50
CA ILE A 472 31.92 -18.19 9.76
C ILE A 472 30.60 -18.58 10.46
N HIS A 473 29.78 -19.42 9.82
CA HIS A 473 28.54 -19.94 10.40
C HIS A 473 28.65 -21.45 10.70
N PRO A 474 28.31 -21.94 11.90
CA PRO A 474 28.56 -23.34 12.31
C PRO A 474 27.89 -24.38 11.39
N VAL A 475 26.74 -24.05 10.83
CA VAL A 475 26.04 -24.88 9.82
C VAL A 475 26.45 -24.55 8.37
N PHE A 476 26.33 -23.29 7.92
CA PHE A 476 26.46 -22.90 6.50
C PHE A 476 27.86 -22.49 6.02
N SER A 477 28.94 -22.69 6.81
CA SER A 477 30.29 -22.34 6.35
C SER A 477 30.68 -23.02 5.02
N ILE A 478 30.33 -24.30 4.83
CA ILE A 478 30.63 -25.02 3.57
C ILE A 478 29.77 -24.48 2.41
N TRP A 479 28.51 -24.10 2.68
CA TRP A 479 27.66 -23.46 1.67
C TRP A 479 28.31 -22.19 1.10
N HIS A 480 28.82 -21.32 1.97
CA HIS A 480 29.42 -20.04 1.58
C HIS A 480 30.70 -20.16 0.77
N GLU A 481 31.51 -21.18 1.04
CA GLU A 481 32.73 -21.45 0.29
C GLU A 481 32.43 -22.09 -1.08
N LEU A 482 31.35 -22.87 -1.19
CA LEU A 482 30.96 -23.53 -2.44
C LEU A 482 30.09 -22.65 -3.35
N ALA A 483 29.26 -21.75 -2.80
CA ALA A 483 28.36 -20.89 -3.55
C ALA A 483 29.03 -20.04 -4.66
N PRO A 484 30.23 -19.43 -4.48
CA PRO A 484 30.88 -18.65 -5.54
C PRO A 484 31.62 -19.51 -6.58
N VAL A 485 31.68 -20.84 -6.42
CA VAL A 485 32.42 -21.73 -7.31
C VAL A 485 31.68 -21.85 -8.66
N PRO A 486 32.32 -21.54 -9.80
CA PRO A 486 31.71 -21.70 -11.11
C PRO A 486 31.33 -23.16 -11.40
N ALA A 487 30.19 -23.36 -12.08
CA ALA A 487 29.66 -24.70 -12.37
C ALA A 487 30.65 -25.60 -13.14
N ALA A 488 31.50 -25.02 -14.00
CA ALA A 488 32.50 -25.76 -14.77
C ALA A 488 33.59 -26.42 -13.89
N ASP A 489 33.95 -25.78 -12.78
CA ASP A 489 35.05 -26.22 -11.91
C ASP A 489 34.54 -26.84 -10.59
N PHE A 490 33.22 -27.00 -10.46
CA PHE A 490 32.57 -27.24 -9.17
C PHE A 490 33.06 -28.51 -8.49
N ALA A 491 33.09 -29.65 -9.18
CA ALA A 491 33.47 -30.93 -8.59
C ALA A 491 34.94 -30.94 -8.11
N ALA A 492 35.84 -30.31 -8.88
CA ALA A 492 37.26 -30.23 -8.54
C ALA A 492 37.49 -29.34 -7.32
N ARG A 493 36.92 -28.13 -7.32
CA ARG A 493 37.05 -27.16 -6.22
C ARG A 493 36.30 -27.58 -4.97
N ALA A 494 35.16 -28.25 -5.09
CA ALA A 494 34.42 -28.74 -3.94
C ALA A 494 35.23 -29.74 -3.11
N SER A 495 36.02 -30.59 -3.77
CA SER A 495 36.92 -31.55 -3.10
C SER A 495 37.98 -30.85 -2.24
N GLU A 496 38.53 -29.75 -2.74
CA GLU A 496 39.54 -28.94 -2.04
C GLU A 496 38.92 -28.20 -0.84
N VAL A 497 37.77 -27.56 -1.05
CA VAL A 497 37.02 -26.87 0.02
C VAL A 497 36.71 -27.86 1.14
N ILE A 498 36.17 -29.04 0.85
CA ILE A 498 35.83 -30.05 1.87
C ILE A 498 37.08 -30.52 2.63
N ARG A 499 38.18 -30.83 1.93
CA ARG A 499 39.45 -31.23 2.56
C ARG A 499 40.00 -30.15 3.49
N SER A 500 39.85 -28.88 3.11
CA SER A 500 40.28 -27.75 3.94
C SER A 500 39.52 -27.67 5.26
N PHE A 501 38.27 -28.12 5.33
CA PHE A 501 37.51 -28.17 6.59
C PHE A 501 37.93 -29.38 7.45
N SER A 502 38.19 -30.54 6.83
CA SER A 502 38.66 -31.75 7.55
C SER A 502 40.08 -31.61 8.13
N THR A 503 40.95 -30.86 7.46
CA THR A 503 42.33 -30.59 7.95
C THR A 503 42.35 -29.56 9.07
N ARG A 504 41.47 -28.56 9.01
CA ARG A 504 41.27 -27.57 10.09
C ARG A 504 40.79 -28.21 11.40
N THR A 505 39.95 -29.25 11.32
CA THR A 505 39.44 -29.96 12.52
C THR A 505 40.47 -30.88 13.17
N ASN A 506 41.50 -31.34 12.45
CA ASN A 506 42.58 -32.18 13.01
C ASN A 506 43.69 -31.36 13.69
N SER A 507 43.75 -30.04 13.50
CA SER A 507 44.79 -29.19 14.11
C SER A 507 44.55 -28.79 15.58
N THR A 508 43.46 -29.26 16.19
CA THR A 508 43.09 -28.93 17.60
C THR A 508 43.04 -30.14 18.53
N SER A 509 43.61 -31.30 18.17
CA SER A 509 43.64 -32.49 19.04
C SER A 509 44.95 -32.71 19.81
N GLU A 510 45.91 -31.79 19.77
CA GLU A 510 47.15 -31.87 20.57
C GLU A 510 47.34 -30.57 21.38
N SER A 511 46.66 -30.45 22.53
CA SER A 511 47.05 -29.62 23.70
C SER A 511 45.91 -29.34 24.70
N ALA A 512 44.98 -30.27 24.90
CA ALA A 512 44.01 -30.16 26.00
C ALA A 512 43.90 -31.49 26.77
N ALA A 513 45.03 -31.94 27.29
CA ALA A 513 45.09 -32.75 28.50
C ALA A 513 45.60 -31.83 29.61
N ASP A 514 45.02 -31.95 30.80
CA ASP A 514 45.29 -31.17 32.02
C ASP A 514 44.54 -29.83 32.21
N ALA A 515 43.25 -29.94 32.56
CA ALA A 515 42.65 -29.08 33.58
C ALA A 515 41.45 -29.81 34.23
N PRO A 516 41.37 -29.90 35.57
CA PRO A 516 40.38 -30.72 36.25
C PRO A 516 38.97 -30.14 36.21
N LEU A 517 37.97 -31.03 36.09
CA LEU A 517 36.57 -30.73 36.35
C LEU A 517 36.40 -30.23 37.80
N ALA A 518 35.92 -28.99 37.97
CA ALA A 518 35.34 -28.53 39.23
C ALA A 518 33.81 -28.39 39.07
N SER A 519 33.13 -29.25 39.81
CA SER A 519 31.70 -29.20 40.14
C SER A 519 31.34 -27.89 40.86
N SER A 520 30.30 -27.19 40.39
CA SER A 520 29.40 -26.47 41.30
C SER A 520 28.08 -26.14 40.60
N LEU A 521 27.13 -27.09 40.68
CA LEU A 521 25.70 -26.77 40.69
C LEU A 521 25.31 -26.44 42.13
N SER A 522 24.77 -25.25 42.36
CA SER A 522 23.81 -24.98 43.43
C SER A 522 22.90 -23.83 43.01
N PRO A 523 21.58 -23.93 43.24
CA PRO A 523 20.62 -22.90 42.85
C PRO A 523 20.45 -21.87 43.98
N PRO A 524 20.07 -20.61 43.71
CA PRO A 524 19.49 -19.78 44.74
C PRO A 524 17.96 -19.89 44.74
N ARG A 525 17.44 -20.12 45.95
CA ARG A 525 16.03 -20.06 46.35
C ARG A 525 15.48 -18.63 46.26
N GLU A 526 14.15 -18.57 46.22
CA GLU A 526 13.29 -17.40 46.42
C GLU A 526 13.52 -16.72 47.79
N GLU A 527 13.57 -15.38 47.83
CA GLU A 527 12.76 -14.51 48.71
C GLU A 527 12.99 -13.02 48.41
N GLY A 528 11.94 -12.21 48.60
CA GLY A 528 11.73 -10.95 47.89
C GLY A 528 12.27 -9.66 48.50
N ALA A 529 12.19 -8.58 47.71
CA ALA A 529 12.15 -7.20 48.15
C ALA A 529 11.57 -6.30 47.04
N ARG A 530 10.52 -5.53 47.37
CA ARG A 530 9.98 -4.43 46.56
C ARG A 530 10.95 -3.24 46.58
N ARG A 531 11.14 -2.57 45.43
CA ARG A 531 11.15 -1.09 45.27
C ARG A 531 11.31 -0.68 43.80
N GLU A 532 10.73 0.49 43.52
CA GLU A 532 10.46 1.15 42.26
C GLU A 532 11.71 1.67 41.52
N ALA A 533 11.66 1.72 40.18
CA ALA A 533 11.97 2.87 39.32
C ALA A 533 12.43 2.43 37.90
N GLU A 534 11.67 2.91 36.92
CA GLU A 534 12.08 3.47 35.61
C GLU A 534 12.98 2.67 34.62
N ASP A 535 12.73 2.95 33.33
CA ASP A 535 13.41 2.50 32.11
C ASP A 535 13.07 1.10 31.55
N GLY A 536 12.19 1.11 30.53
CA GLY A 536 11.91 -0.03 29.66
C GLY A 536 13.07 -0.35 28.70
N PRO A 537 13.26 -1.61 28.29
CA PRO A 537 14.37 -1.95 27.42
C PRO A 537 14.03 -1.53 25.98
N GLY A 538 14.71 -0.49 25.52
CA GLY A 538 14.94 -0.26 24.10
C GLY A 538 15.61 -1.51 23.51
N ILE A 539 15.08 -1.99 22.39
CA ILE A 539 15.67 -3.07 21.61
C ILE A 539 16.98 -2.53 21.01
N GLY A 540 18.07 -2.71 21.75
CA GLY A 540 19.42 -2.37 21.33
C GLY A 540 19.91 -3.33 20.25
N VAL A 541 19.63 -3.00 18.98
CA VAL A 541 20.34 -3.57 17.83
C VAL A 541 21.71 -2.90 17.73
N ALA A 542 22.60 -3.16 18.69
CA ALA A 542 24.01 -2.75 18.64
C ALA A 542 24.83 -3.42 19.75
N ALA A 543 24.71 -4.74 19.93
CA ALA A 543 25.60 -5.48 20.82
C ALA A 543 25.78 -6.93 20.35
N ARG A 544 26.30 -7.12 19.13
CA ARG A 544 26.73 -8.46 18.68
C ARG A 544 28.00 -8.49 17.83
N ALA A 545 28.74 -7.38 17.78
CA ALA A 545 29.97 -7.29 16.99
C ALA A 545 31.26 -7.25 17.82
N GLN A 546 31.19 -7.30 19.16
CA GLN A 546 32.38 -7.21 20.02
C GLN A 546 32.26 -8.21 21.17
N ASN A 547 32.50 -9.48 20.86
CA ASN A 547 33.13 -10.48 21.73
C ASN A 547 33.15 -11.81 21.01
N ASN A 548 34.06 -11.95 20.04
CA ASN A 548 34.63 -13.25 19.71
C ASN A 548 35.88 -13.07 18.84
N LYS A 549 37.04 -12.94 19.48
CA LYS A 549 38.33 -13.05 18.77
C LYS A 549 39.06 -14.38 19.04
N ASP A 550 38.50 -15.31 19.82
CA ASP A 550 39.18 -16.56 20.20
C ASP A 550 38.33 -17.84 20.09
N VAL A 551 37.55 -18.03 19.01
CA VAL A 551 36.90 -19.33 18.76
C VAL A 551 37.37 -19.93 17.44
N ALA A 552 38.20 -20.97 17.57
CA ALA A 552 38.58 -21.84 16.48
C ALA A 552 37.33 -22.42 15.77
N ARG A 553 37.38 -22.38 14.44
CA ARG A 553 36.42 -22.90 13.47
C ARG A 553 35.88 -24.29 13.85
N LYS A 554 34.67 -24.37 14.41
CA LYS A 554 33.96 -25.66 14.57
C LYS A 554 32.71 -25.68 13.71
N VAL A 555 32.80 -26.33 12.55
CA VAL A 555 31.64 -26.66 11.72
C VAL A 555 30.92 -27.84 12.36
N ASN A 556 29.59 -27.85 12.29
CA ASN A 556 28.77 -28.94 12.81
C ASN A 556 29.28 -30.32 12.30
N PRO A 557 29.58 -31.28 13.20
CA PRO A 557 30.12 -32.59 12.81
C PRO A 557 29.22 -33.40 11.86
N LEU A 558 27.89 -33.26 11.95
CA LEU A 558 26.95 -33.93 11.05
C LEU A 558 27.00 -33.32 9.64
N VAL A 559 27.23 -32.01 9.54
CA VAL A 559 27.48 -31.33 8.27
C VAL A 559 28.78 -31.85 7.67
N LEU A 560 29.88 -31.86 8.42
CA LEU A 560 31.17 -32.39 7.92
C LEU A 560 31.03 -33.82 7.42
N ARG A 561 30.38 -34.70 8.18
CA ARG A 561 30.14 -36.09 7.78
C ARG A 561 29.33 -36.19 6.48
N ALA A 562 28.31 -35.35 6.31
CA ALA A 562 27.49 -35.34 5.10
C ALA A 562 28.27 -34.93 3.84
N PHE A 563 29.40 -34.23 3.98
CA PHE A 563 30.28 -33.83 2.88
C PHE A 563 31.57 -34.66 2.80
N ALA A 564 31.89 -35.48 3.81
CA ALA A 564 33.14 -36.24 3.88
C ALA A 564 33.24 -37.36 2.82
N THR A 565 32.12 -37.98 2.48
CA THR A 565 32.06 -39.06 1.47
C THR A 565 31.51 -38.51 0.16
N ASN A 566 32.35 -38.51 -0.87
CA ASN A 566 32.09 -38.01 -2.23
C ASN A 566 31.81 -36.49 -2.32
N PRO A 567 32.67 -35.72 -3.01
CA PRO A 567 32.44 -34.29 -3.26
C PRO A 567 31.08 -34.05 -3.96
N PRO A 568 30.35 -32.98 -3.63
CA PRO A 568 29.13 -32.61 -4.33
C PRO A 568 29.45 -32.23 -5.78
N ALA A 569 28.64 -32.70 -6.74
CA ALA A 569 28.85 -32.41 -8.15
C ALA A 569 28.30 -31.04 -8.57
N SER A 570 27.42 -30.44 -7.77
CA SER A 570 26.79 -29.15 -8.04
C SER A 570 26.28 -28.47 -6.76
N MET A 571 25.95 -27.17 -6.85
CA MET A 571 25.24 -26.47 -5.76
C MET A 571 23.87 -27.09 -5.45
N ARG A 572 23.21 -27.75 -6.41
CA ARG A 572 21.96 -28.48 -6.15
C ARG A 572 22.19 -29.70 -5.27
N ASP A 573 23.33 -30.39 -5.42
CA ASP A 573 23.71 -31.48 -4.50
C ASP A 573 24.03 -30.96 -3.10
N VAL A 574 24.67 -29.79 -2.99
CA VAL A 574 24.89 -29.10 -1.72
C VAL A 574 23.56 -28.78 -1.04
N ALA A 575 22.61 -28.18 -1.76
CA ALA A 575 21.26 -27.90 -1.28
C ALA A 575 20.52 -29.16 -0.82
N LYS A 576 20.63 -30.26 -1.56
CA LYS A 576 20.05 -31.55 -1.19
C LYS A 576 20.64 -32.11 0.11
N ARG A 577 21.97 -32.05 0.29
CA ARG A 577 22.65 -32.54 1.50
C ARG A 577 22.28 -31.70 2.73
N TYR A 578 22.31 -30.38 2.63
CA TYR A 578 21.88 -29.48 3.70
C TYR A 578 20.41 -29.66 4.04
N GLY A 579 19.53 -29.68 3.04
CA GLY A 579 18.11 -29.90 3.25
C GLY A 579 17.83 -31.24 3.91
N GLY A 580 18.53 -32.32 3.52
CA GLY A 580 18.40 -33.64 4.15
C GLY A 580 18.79 -33.64 5.64
N LEU A 581 19.87 -32.95 6.01
CA LEU A 581 20.27 -32.80 7.42
C LEU A 581 19.24 -32.03 8.24
N LEU A 582 18.74 -30.91 7.71
CA LEU A 582 17.76 -30.05 8.38
C LEU A 582 16.41 -30.74 8.54
N VAL A 583 15.91 -31.41 7.49
CA VAL A 583 14.70 -32.23 7.53
C VAL A 583 14.87 -33.42 8.49
N GLY A 584 16.06 -34.02 8.54
CA GLY A 584 16.38 -35.08 9.51
C GLY A 584 16.27 -34.60 10.96
N ALA A 585 16.82 -33.43 11.28
CA ALA A 585 16.71 -32.82 12.60
C ALA A 585 15.25 -32.45 12.96
N HIS A 586 14.49 -31.95 11.98
CA HIS A 586 13.04 -31.72 12.13
C HIS A 586 12.28 -33.00 12.45
N LYS A 587 12.55 -34.09 11.73
CA LYS A 587 11.93 -35.39 11.97
C LYS A 587 12.25 -35.93 13.37
N ALA A 588 13.53 -35.90 13.76
CA ALA A 588 13.95 -36.31 15.10
C ALA A 588 13.22 -35.54 16.21
N TRP A 589 13.00 -34.24 16.00
CA TRP A 589 12.23 -33.41 16.91
C TRP A 589 10.75 -33.79 16.98
N ARG A 590 10.11 -34.05 15.83
CA ARG A 590 8.71 -34.51 15.78
C ARG A 590 8.53 -35.87 16.45
N ASP A 591 9.45 -36.80 16.22
CA ASP A 591 9.44 -38.12 16.86
C ASP A 591 9.59 -38.01 18.38
N LEU A 592 10.45 -37.11 18.86
CA LEU A 592 10.63 -36.84 20.29
C LEU A 592 9.38 -36.22 20.93
N LEU A 593 8.74 -35.25 20.28
CA LEU A 593 7.49 -34.65 20.76
C LEU A 593 6.37 -35.70 20.84
N LYS A 594 6.21 -36.51 19.78
CA LYS A 594 5.21 -37.57 19.72
C LYS A 594 5.41 -38.59 20.84
N LYS A 595 6.65 -39.03 21.07
CA LYS A 595 6.97 -39.93 22.18
C LYS A 595 6.64 -39.28 23.53
N GLY A 596 6.93 -37.99 23.69
CA GLY A 596 6.59 -37.24 24.90
C GLY A 596 5.09 -37.20 25.19
N GLU A 597 4.26 -36.99 24.15
CA GLU A 597 2.80 -37.04 24.24
C GLU A 597 2.28 -38.44 24.61
N GLU A 598 2.81 -39.49 23.97
CA GLU A 598 2.46 -40.90 24.26
C GLU A 598 2.84 -41.29 25.70
N ASP A 599 4.02 -40.85 26.15
CA ASP A 599 4.55 -41.11 27.49
C ASP A 599 3.99 -40.14 28.56
N LYS A 600 3.13 -39.18 28.18
CA LYS A 600 2.60 -38.10 29.03
C LYS A 600 3.69 -37.32 29.80
N THR A 601 4.84 -37.13 29.18
CA THR A 601 5.96 -36.37 29.74
C THR A 601 5.90 -34.90 29.30
N PRO A 602 6.48 -33.96 30.08
CA PRO A 602 6.54 -32.55 29.68
C PRO A 602 7.24 -32.37 28.33
N ALA A 603 6.76 -31.42 27.54
CA ALA A 603 7.35 -31.14 26.23
C ALA A 603 8.85 -30.81 26.36
N PRO A 604 9.74 -31.52 25.65
CA PRO A 604 11.18 -31.26 25.69
C PRO A 604 11.48 -29.85 25.18
N SER A 605 12.58 -29.25 25.67
CA SER A 605 13.04 -27.92 25.24
C SER A 605 14.11 -27.94 24.14
N ALA A 606 14.79 -29.08 23.96
CA ALA A 606 15.85 -29.29 22.97
C ALA A 606 15.98 -30.78 22.58
N LEU A 607 16.61 -31.06 21.44
CA LEU A 607 17.03 -32.43 21.09
C LEU A 607 18.18 -32.90 22.00
N PRO A 608 18.22 -34.20 22.39
CA PRO A 608 19.31 -34.75 23.21
C PRO A 608 20.70 -34.68 22.56
N ASP A 609 20.78 -34.83 21.23
CA ASP A 609 22.04 -34.65 20.48
C ASP A 609 22.24 -33.16 20.17
N ALA A 610 23.26 -32.56 20.79
CA ALA A 610 23.60 -31.15 20.61
C ALA A 610 23.86 -30.76 19.14
N ASN A 611 24.37 -31.68 18.31
CA ASN A 611 24.62 -31.40 16.90
C ASN A 611 23.32 -31.41 16.07
N GLN A 612 22.37 -32.29 16.41
CA GLN A 612 21.04 -32.24 15.81
C GLN A 612 20.23 -31.04 16.33
N GLU A 613 20.40 -30.65 17.59
CA GLU A 613 19.79 -29.44 18.14
C GLU A 613 20.26 -28.19 17.41
N GLU A 614 21.57 -28.08 17.10
CA GLU A 614 22.09 -26.96 16.31
C GLU A 614 21.48 -26.89 14.90
N LEU A 615 21.25 -28.05 14.25
CA LEU A 615 20.54 -28.12 12.97
C LEU A 615 19.05 -27.77 13.11
N ARG A 616 18.38 -28.25 14.17
CA ARG A 616 16.98 -27.94 14.45
C ARG A 616 16.77 -26.44 14.64
N ARG A 617 17.69 -25.76 15.34
CA ARG A 617 17.60 -24.30 15.58
C ARG A 617 17.58 -23.46 14.30
N VAL A 618 18.15 -23.95 13.18
CA VAL A 618 18.02 -23.27 11.88
C VAL A 618 16.55 -23.20 11.43
N LEU A 619 15.73 -24.20 11.75
CA LEU A 619 14.31 -24.27 11.35
C LEU A 619 13.32 -23.81 12.43
N TYR A 620 13.79 -23.64 13.67
CA TYR A 620 12.96 -23.34 14.84
C TYR A 620 13.38 -22.05 15.58
N GLY A 621 14.49 -21.44 15.20
CA GLY A 621 14.98 -20.19 15.76
C GLY A 621 14.04 -19.01 15.48
N ALA A 622 14.19 -17.94 16.26
CA ALA A 622 13.39 -16.72 16.10
C ALA A 622 13.65 -16.00 14.75
N ASP A 623 14.78 -16.30 14.12
CA ASP A 623 15.24 -15.82 12.82
C ASP A 623 15.14 -16.89 11.73
N ALA A 624 14.48 -18.03 11.99
CA ALA A 624 14.39 -19.13 11.04
C ALA A 624 13.71 -18.68 9.72
N PRO A 625 14.24 -19.08 8.56
CA PRO A 625 13.70 -18.70 7.25
C PRO A 625 12.35 -19.35 6.92
N VAL A 626 11.90 -20.30 7.75
CA VAL A 626 10.61 -20.99 7.65
C VAL A 626 9.67 -20.67 8.82
N LEU A 627 9.96 -19.60 9.56
CA LEU A 627 9.11 -19.17 10.67
C LEU A 627 7.79 -18.63 10.13
N VAL A 628 6.69 -19.30 10.45
CA VAL A 628 5.34 -18.75 10.28
C VAL A 628 5.10 -17.78 11.45
N PRO A 629 4.92 -16.47 11.20
CA PRO A 629 4.75 -15.51 12.29
C PRO A 629 3.44 -15.75 13.02
N GLN A 630 3.40 -15.50 14.33
CA GLN A 630 2.13 -15.37 15.05
C GLN A 630 1.43 -14.09 14.57
N GLY A 631 0.19 -14.19 14.15
CA GLY A 631 -0.52 -13.06 13.54
C GLY A 631 -2.02 -13.33 13.35
N ALA A 632 -2.72 -12.33 12.84
CA ALA A 632 -4.13 -12.49 12.50
C ALA A 632 -4.28 -13.31 11.20
N ILE A 633 -5.45 -13.91 11.00
CA ILE A 633 -5.76 -14.72 9.80
C ILE A 633 -5.42 -13.95 8.52
N VAL A 634 -5.84 -12.69 8.44
CA VAL A 634 -5.61 -11.81 7.29
C VAL A 634 -4.13 -11.57 6.96
N ASP A 635 -3.22 -11.75 7.92
CA ASP A 635 -1.78 -11.58 7.70
C ASP A 635 -1.12 -12.86 7.17
N LEU A 636 -1.65 -14.01 7.59
CA LEU A 636 -1.07 -15.32 7.33
C LEU A 636 -1.77 -16.06 6.20
N GLU A 637 -2.96 -15.62 5.79
CA GLU A 637 -3.76 -16.33 4.78
C GLU A 637 -3.00 -16.57 3.47
N TRP A 638 -2.13 -15.64 3.09
CA TRP A 638 -1.30 -15.70 1.89
C TRP A 638 -0.18 -16.75 1.95
N PHE A 639 0.14 -17.27 3.13
CA PHE A 639 1.05 -18.41 3.28
C PHE A 639 0.33 -19.76 3.10
N PHE A 640 -1.00 -19.79 3.23
CA PHE A 640 -1.78 -21.01 3.03
C PHE A 640 -2.05 -21.27 1.56
N ASP A 641 -2.16 -22.55 1.22
CA ASP A 641 -2.70 -22.98 -0.06
C ASP A 641 -4.16 -22.53 -0.23
N GLU A 642 -4.68 -22.64 -1.45
CA GLU A 642 -6.07 -22.27 -1.74
C GLU A 642 -7.06 -23.03 -0.84
N GLY A 643 -6.84 -24.32 -0.57
CA GLY A 643 -7.71 -25.12 0.30
C GLY A 643 -7.81 -24.55 1.71
N GLY A 644 -6.66 -24.26 2.33
CA GLY A 644 -6.60 -23.64 3.66
C GLY A 644 -7.28 -22.27 3.72
N ARG A 645 -7.05 -21.41 2.73
CA ARG A 645 -7.71 -20.09 2.64
C ARG A 645 -9.22 -20.21 2.52
N VAL A 646 -9.70 -21.12 1.68
CA VAL A 646 -11.13 -21.36 1.46
C VAL A 646 -11.82 -21.86 2.72
N GLU A 647 -11.19 -22.76 3.46
CA GLU A 647 -11.71 -23.28 4.72
C GLU A 647 -11.88 -22.17 5.76
N LEU A 648 -10.84 -21.35 5.95
CA LEU A 648 -10.87 -20.22 6.89
C LEU A 648 -11.90 -19.16 6.49
N ALA A 649 -11.98 -18.83 5.20
CA ALA A 649 -12.96 -17.88 4.67
C ALA A 649 -14.40 -18.36 4.92
N LYS A 650 -14.69 -19.65 4.70
CA LYS A 650 -16.01 -20.24 4.98
C LYS A 650 -16.40 -20.14 6.45
N LEU A 651 -15.48 -20.42 7.37
CA LEU A 651 -15.70 -20.30 8.81
C LEU A 651 -15.95 -18.84 9.21
N GLN A 652 -15.20 -17.88 8.65
CA GLN A 652 -15.48 -16.46 8.85
C GLN A 652 -16.86 -16.07 8.30
N ALA A 653 -17.24 -16.57 7.12
CA ALA A 653 -18.55 -16.33 6.54
C ALA A 653 -19.69 -16.97 7.36
N GLU A 654 -19.44 -18.05 8.10
CA GLU A 654 -20.41 -18.62 9.05
C GLU A 654 -20.64 -17.69 10.25
N ILE A 655 -19.59 -17.04 10.75
CA ILE A 655 -19.68 -16.02 11.81
C ILE A 655 -20.49 -14.82 11.31
N ASP A 656 -20.13 -14.25 10.15
CA ASP A 656 -20.85 -13.11 9.56
C ASP A 656 -22.34 -13.44 9.35
N ARG A 657 -22.64 -14.63 8.80
CA ARG A 657 -24.03 -15.11 8.61
C ARG A 657 -24.77 -15.28 9.92
N TRP A 658 -24.11 -15.77 10.96
CA TRP A 658 -24.71 -15.92 12.29
C TRP A 658 -25.12 -14.55 12.83
N ILE A 659 -24.23 -13.56 12.77
CA ILE A 659 -24.53 -12.20 13.24
C ILE A 659 -25.67 -11.57 12.44
N ILE A 660 -25.67 -11.71 11.11
CA ILE A 660 -26.65 -11.07 10.22
C ILE A 660 -28.04 -11.70 10.28
N LYS A 661 -28.14 -13.04 10.42
CA LYS A 661 -29.41 -13.76 10.26
C LYS A 661 -30.12 -14.10 11.57
N SER A 662 -29.40 -14.09 12.68
CA SER A 662 -29.98 -14.37 13.99
C SER A 662 -30.74 -13.14 14.54
N ALA A 663 -31.47 -13.32 15.64
CA ALA A 663 -32.06 -12.22 16.42
C ALA A 663 -30.99 -11.44 17.23
N SER A 664 -29.84 -11.20 16.61
CA SER A 664 -28.74 -10.45 17.19
C SER A 664 -29.14 -8.98 17.39
N PRO A 665 -28.66 -8.31 18.45
CA PRO A 665 -28.76 -6.85 18.53
C PRO A 665 -28.03 -6.20 17.33
N PRO A 666 -28.21 -4.90 17.08
CA PRO A 666 -27.39 -4.21 16.07
C PRO A 666 -25.90 -4.32 16.41
N TYR A 667 -25.07 -4.60 15.41
CA TYR A 667 -23.60 -4.71 15.53
C TYR A 667 -22.96 -3.63 14.66
N ALA A 668 -21.83 -3.10 15.11
CA ALA A 668 -20.95 -2.30 14.28
C ALA A 668 -19.65 -3.06 14.02
N VAL A 669 -19.16 -3.01 12.79
CA VAL A 669 -17.79 -3.43 12.47
C VAL A 669 -16.87 -2.26 12.76
N VAL A 670 -15.97 -2.45 13.72
CA VAL A 670 -14.99 -1.48 14.18
C VAL A 670 -13.61 -1.83 13.66
N LEU A 671 -12.70 -0.86 13.65
CA LEU A 671 -11.26 -1.13 13.61
C LEU A 671 -10.71 -1.04 15.02
N GLU A 672 -10.05 -2.09 15.49
CA GLU A 672 -9.31 -2.09 16.74
C GLU A 672 -7.80 -2.16 16.46
N ASP A 673 -7.01 -1.63 17.38
CA ASP A 673 -5.56 -1.65 17.26
C ASP A 673 -5.00 -3.05 17.53
N ARG A 674 -4.07 -3.48 16.68
CA ARG A 674 -3.35 -4.74 16.86
C ARG A 674 -2.47 -4.68 18.12
N ARG A 675 -2.22 -5.83 18.75
CA ARG A 675 -1.36 -5.91 19.94
C ARG A 675 0.09 -5.51 19.66
N SER A 676 0.64 -5.94 18.52
CA SER A 676 1.98 -5.57 18.08
C SER A 676 1.89 -4.47 17.03
N GLN A 677 2.62 -3.38 17.30
CA GLN A 677 2.66 -2.21 16.44
C GLN A 677 4.04 -2.12 15.80
N ARG A 678 4.09 -1.99 14.48
CA ARG A 678 5.34 -1.91 13.72
C ARG A 678 5.23 -0.77 12.71
N ASN A 679 6.33 -0.06 12.53
CA ASN A 679 6.43 0.89 11.45
C ASN A 679 6.41 0.16 10.10
N PRO A 680 5.68 0.67 9.11
CA PRO A 680 5.67 0.10 7.77
C PRO A 680 7.00 0.38 7.07
N ARG A 681 7.34 -0.46 6.10
CA ARG A 681 8.40 -0.20 5.13
C ARG A 681 7.77 0.25 3.82
N VAL A 682 8.44 1.19 3.14
CA VAL A 682 8.02 1.64 1.81
C VAL A 682 8.05 0.46 0.85
N PHE A 683 6.97 0.22 0.12
CA PHE A 683 7.01 -0.76 -0.96
C PHE A 683 7.57 -0.09 -2.21
N ILE A 684 8.71 -0.57 -2.69
CA ILE A 684 9.38 0.00 -3.85
C ILE A 684 8.50 -0.24 -5.07
N ARG A 685 8.08 0.85 -5.73
CA ARG A 685 7.11 0.83 -6.83
C ARG A 685 5.76 0.20 -6.46
N GLY A 686 5.40 0.25 -5.17
CA GLY A 686 4.15 -0.29 -4.66
C GLY A 686 4.14 -1.81 -4.45
N ASN A 687 5.25 -2.50 -4.71
CA ASN A 687 5.36 -3.96 -4.61
C ASN A 687 5.63 -4.41 -3.16
N PRO A 688 4.67 -5.08 -2.47
CA PRO A 688 4.81 -5.48 -1.06
C PRO A 688 5.95 -6.46 -0.78
N ALA A 689 6.41 -7.21 -1.78
CA ALA A 689 7.54 -8.12 -1.68
C ALA A 689 8.90 -7.39 -1.69
N ASN A 690 8.95 -6.17 -2.26
CA ASN A 690 10.15 -5.35 -2.31
C ASN A 690 10.06 -4.19 -1.32
N LYS A 691 10.58 -4.41 -0.11
CA LYS A 691 10.51 -3.47 1.00
C LYS A 691 11.77 -2.60 1.06
N GLY A 692 11.59 -1.30 1.02
CA GLY A 692 12.63 -0.30 1.23
C GLY A 692 12.78 0.11 2.69
N GLU A 693 13.06 1.39 2.88
CA GLU A 693 13.25 2.00 4.19
C GLU A 693 11.99 1.92 5.05
N GLU A 694 12.21 1.75 6.35
CA GLU A 694 11.15 1.90 7.35
C GLU A 694 10.76 3.37 7.48
N VAL A 695 9.47 3.65 7.61
CA VAL A 695 8.96 5.01 7.82
C VAL A 695 8.09 5.05 9.08
N PRO A 696 8.24 6.07 9.93
CA PRO A 696 7.40 6.22 11.10
C PRO A 696 5.95 6.51 10.69
N ARG A 697 5.00 6.01 11.47
CA ARG A 697 3.58 6.39 11.32
C ARG A 697 3.42 7.84 11.76
N GLN A 698 2.85 8.69 10.89
CA GLN A 698 2.71 10.12 11.14
C GLN A 698 1.77 10.76 10.11
N PHE A 699 1.32 11.98 10.38
CA PHE A 699 0.49 12.76 9.45
C PHE A 699 1.32 13.32 8.29
N PRO A 700 0.77 13.55 7.08
CA PRO A 700 1.54 14.04 5.94
C PRO A 700 2.22 15.40 6.20
N ALA A 701 3.46 15.53 5.71
CA ALA A 701 4.31 16.72 5.85
C ALA A 701 3.63 17.98 5.38
N ILE A 702 2.93 17.89 4.24
CA ILE A 702 2.31 19.04 3.59
C ILE A 702 1.20 19.66 4.43
N LEU A 703 0.57 18.90 5.33
CA LEU A 703 -0.47 19.38 6.23
C LEU A 703 0.07 19.72 7.63
N ALA A 704 0.98 18.89 8.15
CA ALA A 704 1.52 19.03 9.51
C ALA A 704 2.73 19.97 9.61
N GLY A 705 3.41 20.25 8.49
CA GLY A 705 4.74 20.86 8.46
C GLY A 705 5.87 19.83 8.59
N GLU A 706 7.10 20.27 8.34
CA GLU A 706 8.30 19.41 8.41
C GLU A 706 8.69 19.05 9.85
N SER A 707 8.25 19.82 10.86
CA SER A 707 8.46 19.54 12.28
C SER A 707 7.45 18.56 12.89
N ARG A 708 6.72 17.82 12.06
CA ARG A 708 5.75 16.81 12.50
C ARG A 708 6.40 15.74 13.36
N LYS A 709 5.65 15.18 14.28
CA LYS A 709 6.11 14.11 15.17
C LYS A 709 5.48 12.77 14.77
N PRO A 710 6.23 11.66 14.88
CA PRO A 710 5.68 10.31 14.81
C PRO A 710 4.54 10.08 15.80
N PHE A 711 3.56 9.28 15.38
CA PHE A 711 2.52 8.73 16.24
C PHE A 711 3.12 7.65 17.15
N THR A 712 2.70 7.66 18.41
CA THR A 712 3.28 6.83 19.48
C THR A 712 2.26 5.92 20.15
N GLN A 713 0.96 6.17 19.99
CA GLN A 713 -0.11 5.44 20.67
C GLN A 713 -0.77 4.42 19.75
N GLY A 714 -0.69 3.14 20.13
CA GLY A 714 -1.35 2.06 19.41
C GLY A 714 -0.97 2.04 17.92
N SER A 715 -1.98 1.99 17.05
CA SER A 715 -1.82 2.11 15.59
C SER A 715 -1.43 3.52 15.13
N GLY A 716 -1.65 4.53 15.96
CA GLY A 716 -1.61 5.95 15.59
C GLY A 716 -2.95 6.48 15.07
N ARG A 717 -4.01 5.66 15.03
CA ARG A 717 -5.32 6.05 14.48
C ARG A 717 -6.02 7.13 15.29
N PHE A 718 -5.95 7.11 16.62
CA PHE A 718 -6.44 8.21 17.46
C PHE A 718 -5.68 9.52 17.21
N GLU A 719 -4.36 9.46 17.10
CA GLU A 719 -3.52 10.64 16.81
C GLU A 719 -3.82 11.18 15.40
N LEU A 720 -4.02 10.29 14.42
CA LEU A 720 -4.46 10.64 13.07
C LEU A 720 -5.83 11.33 13.09
N ALA A 721 -6.79 10.80 13.86
CA ALA A 721 -8.11 11.40 14.04
C ALA A 721 -8.02 12.82 14.61
N ASN A 722 -7.16 13.02 15.63
CA ASN A 722 -6.91 14.33 16.21
C ASN A 722 -6.21 15.29 15.24
N ALA A 723 -5.25 14.81 14.44
CA ALA A 723 -4.56 15.63 13.44
C ALA A 723 -5.54 16.15 12.38
N ILE A 724 -6.39 15.28 11.85
CA ILE A 724 -7.43 15.58 10.85
C ILE A 724 -8.49 16.53 11.41
N ALA A 725 -8.95 16.29 12.64
CA ALA A 725 -9.98 17.10 13.28
C ALA A 725 -9.44 18.39 13.94
N SER A 726 -8.13 18.64 13.88
CA SER A 726 -7.53 19.83 14.48
C SER A 726 -7.98 21.10 13.76
N ASN A 727 -8.15 22.21 14.51
CA ASN A 727 -8.50 23.51 13.94
C ASN A 727 -7.52 23.97 12.84
N ALA A 728 -6.25 23.57 12.92
CA ALA A 728 -5.25 23.88 11.90
C ALA A 728 -5.45 23.10 10.60
N SER A 729 -6.02 21.89 10.66
CA SER A 729 -6.40 21.09 9.49
C SER A 729 -7.75 21.54 8.94
N LEU A 730 -8.73 21.82 9.82
CA LEU A 730 -10.06 22.32 9.45
C LEU A 730 -10.04 23.73 8.84
N ARG A 731 -9.02 24.54 9.16
CA ARG A 731 -8.80 25.82 8.48
C ARG A 731 -8.10 25.66 7.12
N ARG A 732 -7.26 24.64 6.94
CA ARG A 732 -6.48 24.41 5.69
C ARG A 732 -7.22 23.59 4.64
N GLY A 733 -7.95 22.55 5.04
CA GLY A 733 -8.96 21.92 4.21
C GLY A 733 -10.17 22.83 4.17
N ALA A 734 -10.65 23.23 2.98
CA ALA A 734 -11.88 23.99 2.84
C ALA A 734 -13.06 23.19 3.44
N GLY A 735 -13.32 23.36 4.74
CA GLY A 735 -14.28 22.58 5.52
C GLY A 735 -15.05 23.49 6.47
N ALA A 736 -16.32 23.69 6.18
CA ALA A 736 -17.22 24.60 6.85
C ALA A 736 -17.31 24.34 8.37
N HIS A 737 -17.15 25.39 9.15
CA HIS A 737 -17.48 25.40 10.58
C HIS A 737 -19.01 25.24 10.74
N PRO A 738 -19.54 24.24 11.48
CA PRO A 738 -20.99 23.99 11.60
C PRO A 738 -21.76 25.16 12.22
N GLU A 739 -21.20 25.79 13.26
CA GLU A 739 -21.75 27.02 13.85
C GLU A 739 -21.82 28.16 12.82
N ARG A 740 -20.82 28.29 11.94
CA ARG A 740 -20.87 29.28 10.86
C ARG A 740 -21.83 28.87 9.75
N PHE A 741 -22.12 27.58 9.52
CA PHE A 741 -23.10 27.16 8.51
C PHE A 741 -24.54 27.44 8.97
N ARG A 742 -24.88 27.20 10.24
CA ARG A 742 -26.17 27.61 10.81
C ARG A 742 -26.27 29.13 10.98
N HIS A 743 -25.21 29.79 11.42
CA HIS A 743 -25.21 31.25 11.53
C HIS A 743 -25.17 31.95 10.17
N ALA A 744 -24.54 31.35 9.15
CA ALA A 744 -24.59 31.79 7.77
C ALA A 744 -25.94 31.46 7.13
N LEU A 745 -26.61 30.34 7.42
CA LEU A 745 -27.99 30.14 6.95
C LEU A 745 -29.01 31.02 7.68
N ARG A 746 -28.74 31.37 8.95
CA ARG A 746 -29.55 32.32 9.74
C ARG A 746 -29.34 33.78 9.36
N ARG A 747 -28.23 34.12 8.69
CA ARG A 747 -27.92 35.51 8.25
C ARG A 747 -27.80 35.70 6.74
N ALA A 748 -27.52 34.65 5.98
CA ALA A 748 -27.62 34.65 4.53
C ALA A 748 -29.08 34.39 4.20
N ASP A 749 -29.81 35.50 4.09
CA ASP A 749 -31.07 35.56 3.38
C ASP A 749 -30.85 34.90 1.99
N ALA A 750 -31.33 33.66 1.83
CA ALA A 750 -31.21 32.84 0.61
C ALA A 750 -31.93 33.43 -0.61
N SER A 751 -32.32 34.70 -0.54
CA SER A 751 -33.06 35.43 -1.54
C SER A 751 -32.21 36.21 -2.54
N ARG A 752 -30.90 36.42 -2.31
CA ARG A 752 -30.15 37.49 -3.02
C ARG A 752 -28.87 37.10 -3.76
N THR A 753 -28.36 35.87 -3.61
CA THR A 753 -27.25 35.37 -4.44
C THR A 753 -27.78 34.52 -5.61
N PRO A 754 -27.55 34.91 -6.88
CA PRO A 754 -27.66 33.96 -7.98
C PRO A 754 -26.51 32.96 -7.82
N GLY A 755 -26.81 31.73 -7.39
CA GLY A 755 -25.89 30.60 -7.60
C GLY A 755 -25.15 30.01 -6.40
N LEU A 756 -25.67 30.07 -5.16
CA LEU A 756 -25.17 29.17 -4.09
C LEU A 756 -25.51 27.68 -4.30
N ALA A 757 -26.26 27.35 -5.37
CA ALA A 757 -26.64 25.98 -5.75
C ALA A 757 -25.80 25.38 -6.89
N ARG A 758 -24.59 25.89 -7.17
CA ARG A 758 -23.58 25.18 -7.98
C ARG A 758 -22.19 25.39 -7.39
N LEU A 759 -21.79 24.54 -6.45
CA LEU A 759 -20.36 24.22 -6.30
C LEU A 759 -19.90 23.56 -7.62
N PRO A 760 -18.94 24.14 -8.35
CA PRO A 760 -18.45 23.52 -9.57
C PRO A 760 -17.50 22.37 -9.20
N PHE A 761 -18.02 21.15 -9.11
CA PHE A 761 -17.19 20.00 -9.44
C PHE A 761 -17.05 19.98 -10.95
N HIS A 762 -15.87 20.37 -11.45
CA HIS A 762 -15.51 20.30 -12.86
C HIS A 762 -15.46 18.82 -13.33
N GLY A 763 -16.60 18.28 -13.74
CA GLY A 763 -16.68 17.27 -14.80
C GLY A 763 -16.81 18.01 -16.13
N ARG A 764 -15.82 17.88 -17.03
CA ARG A 764 -15.86 18.54 -18.34
C ARG A 764 -17.09 18.10 -19.13
N GLY A 765 -17.71 19.08 -19.79
CA GLY A 765 -19.03 18.98 -20.39
C GLY A 765 -19.13 18.12 -21.65
N LEU A 766 -20.37 17.70 -21.91
CA LEU A 766 -21.02 17.94 -23.19
C LEU A 766 -22.25 18.82 -22.89
N VAL A 767 -22.36 19.96 -23.59
CA VAL A 767 -23.42 20.98 -23.42
C VAL A 767 -24.31 20.99 -24.66
N GLY A 768 -25.62 21.20 -24.43
CA GLY A 768 -26.66 21.55 -25.42
C GLY A 768 -27.83 20.56 -25.34
N GLN A 769 -29.09 20.92 -25.12
CA GLN A 769 -29.84 22.17 -25.24
C GLN A 769 -30.95 22.23 -24.17
N GLU A 770 -31.44 23.44 -23.90
CA GLU A 770 -32.51 23.78 -22.95
C GLU A 770 -33.86 23.12 -23.28
N ALA A 771 -34.63 22.78 -22.24
CA ALA A 771 -36.05 22.45 -22.36
C ALA A 771 -36.85 23.21 -21.28
N ALA A 772 -37.76 24.07 -21.74
CA ALA A 772 -38.85 24.66 -20.97
C ALA A 772 -40.06 23.68 -20.92
N PRO A 773 -41.06 23.90 -20.05
CA PRO A 773 -41.87 22.84 -19.44
C PRO A 773 -43.01 22.35 -20.32
N ALA A 774 -43.35 21.05 -20.23
CA ALA A 774 -44.44 20.44 -20.98
C ALA A 774 -45.68 20.24 -20.11
N ASP A 775 -46.74 20.97 -20.44
CA ASP A 775 -48.12 20.55 -20.23
C ASP A 775 -48.58 19.63 -21.38
N HIS A 776 -49.57 18.79 -21.08
CA HIS A 776 -50.13 17.72 -21.91
C HIS A 776 -50.39 18.06 -23.39
N ALA A 777 -49.80 17.27 -24.31
CA ALA A 777 -50.36 17.02 -25.64
C ALA A 777 -49.86 15.69 -26.22
N VAL A 778 -50.81 14.81 -26.60
CA VAL A 778 -50.58 13.55 -27.30
C VAL A 778 -50.01 13.84 -28.70
N GLN A 779 -48.77 13.46 -28.99
CA GLN A 779 -48.19 13.56 -30.33
C GLN A 779 -48.19 12.22 -31.07
N ARG A 780 -48.77 12.21 -32.28
CA ARG A 780 -48.72 11.11 -33.24
C ARG A 780 -47.28 10.90 -33.75
N LEU A 781 -46.86 9.64 -33.86
CA LEU A 781 -45.54 9.25 -34.37
C LEU A 781 -45.32 9.73 -35.82
N SER A 782 -44.14 10.28 -36.08
CA SER A 782 -43.69 10.70 -37.41
C SER A 782 -43.55 9.52 -38.38
N ALA A 783 -43.50 9.83 -39.68
CA ALA A 783 -43.32 8.84 -40.74
C ALA A 783 -42.00 8.06 -40.62
N GLU A 784 -40.93 8.72 -40.13
CA GLU A 784 -39.64 8.09 -39.87
C GLU A 784 -39.69 7.13 -38.68
N GLN A 785 -40.38 7.50 -37.59
CA GLN A 785 -40.56 6.61 -36.43
C GLN A 785 -41.38 5.37 -36.80
N ARG A 786 -42.40 5.51 -37.66
CA ARG A 786 -43.15 4.37 -38.22
C ARG A 786 -42.33 3.51 -39.17
N ARG A 787 -41.36 4.08 -39.89
CA ARG A 787 -40.45 3.35 -40.79
C ARG A 787 -39.38 2.59 -39.99
N TYR A 788 -38.86 3.19 -38.91
CA TYR A 788 -37.94 2.56 -37.97
C TYR A 788 -38.57 1.35 -37.26
N LEU A 789 -39.81 1.48 -36.76
CA LEU A 789 -40.52 0.37 -36.11
C LEU A 789 -40.89 -0.77 -37.07
N ARG A 790 -41.20 -0.48 -38.34
CA ARG A 790 -41.39 -1.51 -39.38
C ARG A 790 -40.09 -2.25 -39.72
N SER A 791 -38.95 -1.57 -39.69
CA SER A 791 -37.64 -2.19 -39.92
C SER A 791 -37.22 -3.14 -38.79
N ARG A 792 -37.65 -2.88 -37.54
CA ARG A 792 -37.45 -3.78 -36.40
C ARG A 792 -38.34 -5.03 -36.47
N ARG A 793 -39.63 -4.88 -36.80
CA ARG A 793 -40.54 -6.03 -36.93
C ARG A 793 -40.16 -7.00 -38.05
N ARG A 794 -39.51 -6.54 -39.12
CA ARG A 794 -38.98 -7.44 -40.17
C ARG A 794 -37.69 -8.17 -39.76
N LYS A 795 -36.90 -7.65 -38.81
CA LYS A 795 -35.67 -8.30 -38.34
C LYS A 795 -35.88 -9.26 -37.16
N GLU A 796 -37.02 -9.18 -36.47
CA GLU A 796 -37.43 -10.16 -35.44
C GLU A 796 -38.10 -11.42 -36.03
N ALA A 797 -38.45 -11.41 -37.32
CA ALA A 797 -39.12 -12.54 -37.98
C ALA A 797 -38.17 -13.63 -38.53
N ASP A 798 -36.86 -13.35 -38.67
CA ASP A 798 -35.88 -14.26 -39.29
C ASP A 798 -34.88 -14.89 -38.29
N CYS A 799 -35.23 -15.00 -37.00
CA CYS A 799 -34.37 -15.62 -36.00
C CYS A 799 -34.60 -17.16 -35.93
N PRO A 800 -33.61 -18.04 -36.20
CA PRO A 800 -33.83 -19.48 -36.38
C PRO A 800 -34.10 -20.31 -35.11
N CYS A 801 -34.24 -19.70 -33.93
CA CYS A 801 -34.23 -20.42 -32.66
C CYS A 801 -35.63 -20.68 -32.06
N ARG A 802 -36.66 -20.88 -32.89
CA ARG A 802 -38.04 -21.11 -32.41
C ARG A 802 -38.45 -22.58 -32.44
N VAL A 803 -37.75 -23.46 -31.71
CA VAL A 803 -38.29 -24.76 -31.26
C VAL A 803 -37.73 -25.13 -29.88
N ASN A 804 -38.61 -25.11 -28.86
CA ASN A 804 -38.54 -25.73 -27.52
C ASN A 804 -37.23 -25.70 -26.70
N ARG A 805 -37.13 -24.77 -25.73
CA ARG A 805 -36.75 -24.99 -24.30
C ARG A 805 -36.73 -23.66 -23.50
N PRO A 806 -36.92 -23.67 -22.17
CA PRO A 806 -36.99 -22.45 -21.35
C PRO A 806 -35.61 -21.98 -20.86
N ALA A 807 -35.51 -20.66 -20.64
CA ALA A 807 -34.44 -19.88 -19.99
C ALA A 807 -33.26 -19.38 -20.88
N CYS A 808 -33.26 -18.08 -21.15
CA CYS A 808 -32.10 -17.29 -21.59
C CYS A 808 -32.13 -15.91 -20.88
N PRO A 809 -31.06 -15.46 -20.20
CA PRO A 809 -31.02 -14.18 -19.45
C PRO A 809 -30.65 -12.95 -20.32
N PRO A 810 -30.89 -11.70 -19.86
CA PRO A 810 -30.99 -10.50 -20.70
C PRO A 810 -29.64 -9.88 -21.12
N PRO A 811 -29.59 -9.07 -22.21
CA PRO A 811 -28.35 -8.57 -22.78
C PRO A 811 -27.88 -7.24 -22.16
N CYS A 812 -26.56 -7.13 -22.01
CA CYS A 812 -25.85 -5.90 -21.67
C CYS A 812 -25.90 -4.90 -22.83
N LEU A 813 -26.35 -3.67 -22.54
CA LEU A 813 -26.23 -2.51 -23.41
C LEU A 813 -24.84 -1.87 -23.22
N GLY A 814 -24.04 -1.87 -24.27
CA GLY A 814 -22.78 -1.11 -24.37
C GLY A 814 -22.58 -0.64 -25.80
N GLY A 815 -22.62 0.68 -26.00
CA GLY A 815 -22.62 1.36 -27.30
C GLY A 815 -21.27 1.39 -28.04
N TYR A 816 -21.41 1.66 -29.33
CA TYR A 816 -20.41 1.60 -30.40
C TYR A 816 -19.41 2.77 -30.44
N THR A 817 -18.16 2.47 -30.82
CA THR A 817 -17.42 3.26 -31.84
C THR A 817 -16.65 2.31 -32.78
N ARG A 818 -16.56 2.68 -34.07
CA ARG A 818 -16.29 1.83 -35.26
C ARG A 818 -14.87 1.22 -35.35
N PRO A 819 -14.70 0.05 -36.03
CA PRO A 819 -13.39 -0.55 -36.27
C PRO A 819 -12.74 0.00 -37.56
N ARG A 820 -11.45 0.33 -37.50
CA ARG A 820 -10.53 0.27 -38.66
C ARG A 820 -9.87 -1.12 -38.66
N LYS A 821 -9.84 -1.76 -39.82
CA LYS A 821 -9.30 -3.11 -40.09
C LYS A 821 -7.92 -3.33 -39.47
N PRO A 822 -7.64 -4.50 -38.85
CA PRO A 822 -6.29 -4.99 -38.69
C PRO A 822 -5.94 -6.05 -39.75
N SER A 823 -4.76 -5.87 -40.32
CA SER A 823 -4.00 -6.86 -41.06
C SER A 823 -3.71 -8.08 -40.17
N ALA A 824 -3.77 -9.28 -40.75
CA ALA A 824 -3.46 -10.53 -40.07
C ALA A 824 -1.97 -10.63 -39.69
N VAL A 825 -1.69 -10.87 -38.42
CA VAL A 825 -0.55 -11.66 -37.94
C VAL A 825 -1.07 -12.51 -36.78
N ALA A 826 -0.88 -13.82 -36.90
CA ALA A 826 -1.38 -14.83 -35.98
C ALA A 826 -0.70 -14.74 -34.60
N LEU A 827 -1.49 -14.73 -33.52
CA LEU A 827 -1.02 -14.98 -32.17
C LEU A 827 -1.39 -16.43 -31.79
N GLN A 828 -0.34 -17.22 -31.56
CA GLN A 828 -0.41 -18.53 -30.89
C GLN A 828 -0.95 -18.37 -29.46
N PRO A 829 -1.66 -19.39 -28.90
CA PRO A 829 -2.05 -19.38 -27.50
C PRO A 829 -0.82 -19.49 -26.58
N PRO A 830 -0.83 -18.90 -25.37
CA PRO A 830 0.29 -19.01 -24.45
C PRO A 830 0.48 -20.47 -24.02
N SER A 831 1.68 -20.96 -24.30
CA SER A 831 2.19 -22.25 -23.89
C SER A 831 2.16 -22.42 -22.36
N ALA A 832 1.66 -23.59 -21.95
CA ALA A 832 2.05 -24.40 -20.79
C ALA A 832 2.57 -23.67 -19.52
N GLY A 833 1.79 -23.80 -18.44
CA GLY A 833 2.28 -23.55 -17.09
C GLY A 833 3.50 -24.42 -16.76
N PHE A 834 4.54 -23.79 -16.24
CA PHE A 834 5.73 -24.48 -15.72
C PHE A 834 5.35 -25.32 -14.50
N ARG A 835 5.31 -26.64 -14.66
CA ARG A 835 5.44 -27.60 -13.55
C ARG A 835 6.92 -27.94 -13.40
N VAL A 836 7.51 -27.70 -12.23
CA VAL A 836 8.83 -28.23 -11.90
C VAL A 836 8.65 -29.70 -11.51
N HIS A 837 8.71 -30.61 -12.48
CA HIS A 837 8.83 -32.05 -12.21
C HIS A 837 10.30 -32.45 -12.22
N ALA A 838 10.83 -32.85 -11.06
CA ALA A 838 12.05 -33.62 -10.99
C ALA A 838 11.72 -35.10 -11.20
N ARG A 839 12.19 -35.71 -12.31
CA ARG A 839 12.49 -37.16 -12.42
C ARG A 839 13.30 -37.43 -13.70
N LEU A 840 14.32 -38.26 -13.57
CA LEU A 840 15.29 -38.64 -14.59
C LEU A 840 15.33 -40.18 -14.68
N VAL A 841 15.44 -40.70 -15.92
CA VAL A 841 15.84 -42.07 -16.39
C VAL A 841 14.76 -43.17 -16.20
N ASP A 842 14.40 -44.07 -17.14
CA ASP A 842 15.12 -44.71 -18.27
C ASP A 842 14.21 -45.22 -19.44
N ARG A 843 14.87 -45.47 -20.57
CA ARG A 843 14.61 -46.21 -21.84
C ARG A 843 13.28 -46.93 -22.14
N GLY A 844 12.81 -46.71 -23.39
CA GLY A 844 12.68 -47.78 -24.39
C GLY A 844 11.27 -48.31 -24.73
N VAL A 845 11.03 -48.43 -26.04
CA VAL A 845 10.00 -49.26 -26.74
C VAL A 845 8.65 -48.60 -27.05
N ARG A 846 8.42 -48.33 -28.35
CA ARG A 846 7.07 -48.20 -28.98
C ARG A 846 6.44 -49.61 -29.09
N PRO A 847 5.11 -49.76 -29.04
CA PRO A 847 4.36 -49.80 -30.30
C PRO A 847 2.92 -49.22 -30.29
N THR A 848 2.53 -48.76 -31.48
CA THR A 848 1.23 -48.76 -32.17
C THR A 848 -0.08 -49.12 -31.43
N GLY A 849 -1.17 -48.38 -31.72
CA GLY A 849 -2.49 -48.99 -31.98
C GLY A 849 -3.75 -48.36 -31.36
N ARG A 850 -4.55 -47.71 -32.21
CA ARG A 850 -6.04 -47.63 -32.26
C ARG A 850 -6.88 -47.58 -30.96
N GLY A 851 -7.39 -46.37 -30.69
CA GLY A 851 -8.79 -45.95 -30.50
C GLY A 851 -9.83 -46.82 -29.78
N HIS A 852 -10.56 -46.21 -28.83
CA HIS A 852 -12.04 -46.16 -28.82
C HIS A 852 -12.62 -45.18 -27.78
N ARG A 853 -13.68 -44.49 -28.24
CA ARG A 853 -14.90 -43.99 -27.57
C ARG A 853 -14.90 -43.50 -26.11
N ARG A 854 -15.39 -42.26 -25.99
CA ARG A 854 -16.46 -41.76 -25.08
C ARG A 854 -16.98 -42.74 -24.02
N GLN A 855 -16.95 -42.31 -22.76
CA GLN A 855 -18.14 -42.26 -21.92
C GLN A 855 -17.99 -41.22 -20.80
N THR A 856 -19.14 -40.61 -20.51
CA THR A 856 -19.46 -39.57 -19.54
C THR A 856 -19.45 -40.11 -18.10
N GLY A 857 -19.06 -39.24 -17.17
CA GLY A 857 -19.24 -39.36 -15.71
C GLY A 857 -18.85 -38.05 -15.07
#